data_AF-A0A7V0TBM2-F1
#
_entry.id   AF-A0A7V0TBM2-F1
#
_cell.length_a   1.000
_cell.length_b   1.000
_cell.length_c   1.000
_cell.angle_alpha   90.00
_cell.angle_beta   90.00
_cell.angle_gamma   90.00
#
_symmetry.space_group_name_H-M   'P 1'
#
loop_
_entity.id
_entity.type
_entity.pdbx_description
1 polymer ?
#
loop_
_entity_poly.entity_id
_entity_poly.type
_entity_poly.pdbx_seq_one_letter_code
_entity_poly.pdbx_strand_id
1 'polypeptide(L)'
;MKKPILKTLLIAALLTVLSGCEPEQYIRPRVILVAEQSVAESGAEALDNYMQVIRRDGLIPQLLSADWQNPEQIRDTLLAIKNKYPMMEGVVLIGRLPIPMIRGAQHLASAFKMDEDRYPFPRSSVPSDRFYDDLDLKFDFLERDSLNPLLFYYQLRHNSPQRIEKDFYSSRIFPDSSDAAGTRQVIAFLEKVVKMRQTKHIADSVLTFTGHGYWSESLNAWSDMQIRDLDHFPAAKIPGGEIKHLFFTMDDEMKSRLTNELAQPRDMTIFHTHGGVEAQYLLGFPVANNTAQNKEAMQYYFRSKVRSAKRWKKTPEDLIQNFMKQYDIPETWFEGAFDPEIIKADSIYAANLDIFSEDLAKMQLKSLFVMHDQCFNGNFTKENYVVSKYLFSTGRTIVSVANSVNVKQDIWSMEAIAMLSAGKRFGLWHQRIPYLENHLFGDPTFAFAAYDKNCATCPDAGLVNRELNILQGIKNSEINDDKLLQYVKNDISPLVRLQAGCQLANLRSALFNEAIAALLGDPDEFNRRIASHWAGRSGDSTFVASLAKSIFFDPSKRVVYAAKDALDLLGHEKAMAALQAVFETLPPSTANEARLNRYIGSYQRTGQWLEKEFYPALTSDTLSHKEVMTQIRRLRNYPFEAVREPLQAFCADTSRDESLRVAALEALAWFHLHKDARHLAKFCQNISENDAEPEAIRFEAEKSARRLQVGPNHPVTP
;
A
#
# COMPACT_ATOMS: atom_id res chain seq x y z
N MET A 1 22.04 -33.11 78.25
CA MET A 1 20.63 -32.74 77.98
C MET A 1 20.49 -32.26 76.53
N LYS A 2 19.69 -33.01 75.75
CA LYS A 2 18.84 -32.63 74.60
C LYS A 2 19.35 -31.69 73.48
N LYS A 3 19.48 -32.28 72.28
CA LYS A 3 19.27 -31.73 70.90
C LYS A 3 17.90 -31.00 70.74
N PRO A 4 17.54 -30.35 69.59
CA PRO A 4 18.32 -29.99 68.37
C PRO A 4 18.09 -28.50 67.91
N ILE A 5 18.94 -27.81 67.13
CA ILE A 5 19.26 -27.95 65.68
C ILE A 5 18.04 -28.22 64.77
N LEU A 6 16.91 -27.56 65.02
CA LEU A 6 15.73 -27.65 64.17
C LEU A 6 15.04 -26.29 64.05
N LYS A 7 15.64 -25.34 63.32
CA LYS A 7 14.92 -24.14 62.85
C LYS A 7 15.57 -23.41 61.66
N THR A 8 16.86 -23.63 61.38
CA THR A 8 17.55 -22.95 60.27
C THR A 8 17.60 -23.75 58.96
N LEU A 9 17.29 -25.05 58.99
CA LEU A 9 17.26 -25.91 57.79
C LEU A 9 15.88 -26.04 57.14
N LEU A 10 14.80 -25.56 57.77
CA LEU A 10 13.45 -25.62 57.19
C LEU A 10 13.06 -24.38 56.36
N ILE A 11 13.77 -23.26 56.51
CA ILE A 11 13.51 -22.05 55.71
C ILE A 11 14.24 -22.11 54.36
N ALA A 12 15.40 -22.78 54.29
CA ALA A 12 16.10 -23.03 53.03
C ALA A 12 15.43 -24.12 52.15
N ALA A 13 14.66 -25.03 52.77
CA ALA A 13 13.91 -26.07 52.06
C ALA A 13 12.50 -25.65 51.63
N LEU A 14 11.92 -24.58 52.20
CA LEU A 14 10.64 -24.01 51.72
C LEU A 14 10.81 -22.95 50.63
N LEU A 15 12.02 -22.38 50.46
CA LEU A 15 12.34 -21.44 49.37
C LEU A 15 12.82 -22.13 48.08
N THR A 16 13.03 -23.45 48.11
CA THR A 16 13.45 -24.25 46.95
C THR A 16 12.34 -25.09 46.32
N VAL A 17 11.09 -24.98 46.82
CA VAL A 17 9.92 -25.70 46.27
C VAL A 17 8.84 -24.76 45.72
N LEU A 18 9.08 -23.44 45.69
CA LEU A 18 8.20 -22.46 45.03
C LEU A 18 8.83 -21.78 43.80
N SER A 19 10.01 -22.21 43.36
CA SER A 19 10.62 -21.82 42.09
C SER A 19 10.20 -22.71 40.91
N GLY A 20 9.16 -23.54 41.08
CA GLY A 20 8.60 -24.42 40.06
C GLY A 20 7.37 -23.89 39.33
N CYS A 21 7.07 -22.59 39.39
CA CYS A 21 6.05 -21.97 38.56
C CYS A 21 6.73 -20.95 37.65
N GLU A 22 6.98 -21.37 36.40
CA GLU A 22 7.70 -20.63 35.35
C GLU A 22 7.18 -19.18 35.18
N PRO A 23 7.91 -18.14 35.62
CA PRO A 23 7.60 -16.76 35.24
C PRO A 23 8.16 -16.43 33.84
N GLU A 24 9.16 -17.18 33.36
CA GLU A 24 9.82 -16.94 32.07
C GLU A 24 8.90 -17.20 30.86
N GLN A 25 7.92 -18.10 30.97
CA GLN A 25 6.99 -18.41 29.87
C GLN A 25 6.04 -17.25 29.52
N TYR A 26 5.81 -16.31 30.44
CA TYR A 26 4.90 -15.17 30.23
C TYR A 26 5.59 -13.92 29.64
N ILE A 27 6.93 -13.86 29.63
CA ILE A 27 7.67 -12.65 29.22
C ILE A 27 8.08 -12.69 27.74
N ARG A 28 8.30 -13.87 27.16
CA ARG A 28 8.76 -13.99 25.77
C ARG A 28 7.60 -13.88 24.77
N PRO A 29 7.79 -13.18 23.63
CA PRO A 29 6.73 -13.05 22.64
C PRO A 29 6.41 -14.40 21.99
N ARG A 30 5.14 -14.62 21.68
CA ARG A 30 4.64 -15.87 21.11
C ARG A 30 4.33 -15.70 19.61
N VAL A 31 4.69 -16.69 18.80
CA VAL A 31 4.31 -16.76 17.39
C VAL A 31 3.47 -18.01 17.15
N ILE A 32 2.31 -17.83 16.53
CA ILE A 32 1.37 -18.91 16.28
C ILE A 32 1.55 -19.41 14.85
N LEU A 33 1.77 -20.70 14.67
CA LEU A 33 1.82 -21.33 13.36
C LEU A 33 0.49 -22.03 13.16
N VAL A 34 -0.37 -21.50 12.28
CA VAL A 34 -1.64 -22.13 11.90
C VAL A 34 -1.36 -22.92 10.64
N ALA A 35 -1.41 -24.25 10.72
CA ALA A 35 -1.10 -25.15 9.63
C ALA A 35 -2.32 -25.95 9.19
N GLU A 36 -2.44 -26.15 7.88
CA GLU A 36 -3.30 -27.18 7.30
C GLU A 36 -2.87 -28.57 7.80
N GLN A 37 -3.84 -29.44 8.11
CA GLN A 37 -3.60 -30.79 8.62
C GLN A 37 -2.62 -31.60 7.75
N SER A 38 -2.81 -31.57 6.43
CA SER A 38 -1.99 -32.30 5.47
C SER A 38 -0.50 -31.91 5.53
N VAL A 39 -0.23 -30.61 5.74
CA VAL A 39 1.11 -30.06 5.91
C VAL A 39 1.71 -30.46 7.25
N ALA A 40 0.92 -30.43 8.33
CA ALA A 40 1.40 -30.83 9.65
C ALA A 40 1.79 -32.31 9.71
N GLU A 41 1.01 -33.18 9.07
CA GLU A 41 1.27 -34.62 9.03
C GLU A 41 2.48 -34.96 8.14
N SER A 42 2.52 -34.42 6.92
CA SER A 42 3.57 -34.75 5.95
C SER A 42 4.89 -34.01 6.21
N GLY A 43 4.81 -32.84 6.87
CA GLY A 43 5.91 -31.90 7.07
C GLY A 43 6.36 -31.75 8.51
N ALA A 44 6.03 -32.70 9.39
CA ALA A 44 6.30 -32.62 10.83
C ALA A 44 7.75 -32.24 11.16
N GLU A 45 8.73 -32.91 10.53
CA GLU A 45 10.15 -32.61 10.75
C GLU A 45 10.55 -31.19 10.29
N ALA A 46 10.06 -30.76 9.13
CA ALA A 46 10.33 -29.43 8.61
C ALA A 46 9.72 -28.32 9.50
N LEU A 47 8.51 -28.54 10.01
CA LEU A 47 7.85 -27.65 10.97
C LEU A 47 8.60 -27.61 12.30
N ASP A 48 9.03 -28.75 12.83
CA ASP A 48 9.80 -28.82 14.07
C ASP A 48 11.13 -28.07 13.95
N ASN A 49 11.84 -28.26 12.84
CA ASN A 49 13.08 -27.54 12.54
C ASN A 49 12.84 -26.03 12.41
N TYR A 50 11.75 -25.62 11.73
CA TYR A 50 11.38 -24.21 11.65
C TYR A 50 11.06 -23.62 13.03
N MET A 51 10.29 -24.33 13.86
CA MET A 51 10.00 -23.92 15.24
C MET A 51 11.27 -23.84 16.09
N GLN A 52 12.26 -24.73 15.89
CA GLN A 52 13.55 -24.62 16.58
C GLN A 52 14.29 -23.34 16.20
N VAL A 53 14.23 -22.91 14.94
CA VAL A 53 14.81 -21.63 14.52
C VAL A 53 14.10 -20.47 15.23
N ILE A 54 12.77 -20.45 15.25
CA ILE A 54 11.98 -19.43 15.97
C ILE A 54 12.36 -19.36 17.46
N ARG A 55 12.55 -20.53 18.11
CA ARG A 55 12.99 -20.59 19.53
C ARG A 55 14.37 -19.98 19.73
N ARG A 56 15.30 -20.15 18.79
CA ARG A 56 16.65 -19.56 18.85
C ARG A 56 16.62 -18.03 18.78
N ASP A 57 15.59 -17.44 18.17
CA ASP A 57 15.39 -15.98 18.15
C ASP A 57 14.71 -15.42 19.41
N GLY A 58 14.53 -16.26 20.44
CA GLY A 58 13.92 -15.88 21.70
C GLY A 58 12.39 -15.82 21.68
N LEU A 59 11.74 -16.40 20.66
CA LEU A 59 10.29 -16.48 20.54
C LEU A 59 9.75 -17.84 21.01
N ILE A 60 8.48 -17.87 21.40
CA ILE A 60 7.78 -19.12 21.71
C ILE A 60 6.89 -19.50 20.52
N PRO A 61 7.26 -20.46 19.66
CA PRO A 61 6.37 -20.95 18.63
C PRO A 61 5.30 -21.86 19.22
N GLN A 62 4.08 -21.76 18.70
CA GLN A 62 2.98 -22.68 18.99
C GLN A 62 2.32 -23.12 17.69
N LEU A 63 2.41 -24.42 17.38
CA LEU A 63 1.75 -25.02 16.22
C LEU A 63 0.29 -25.34 16.55
N LEU A 64 -0.61 -24.92 15.68
CA LEU A 64 -2.02 -25.29 15.63
C LEU A 64 -2.26 -25.96 14.29
N SER A 65 -2.82 -27.16 14.30
CA SER A 65 -3.16 -27.86 13.07
C SER A 65 -4.54 -28.47 13.19
N ALA A 66 -5.31 -28.30 12.13
CA ALA A 66 -6.66 -28.81 11.98
C ALA A 66 -7.05 -28.79 10.49
N ASP A 67 -8.20 -29.39 10.18
CA ASP A 67 -8.90 -29.17 8.92
C ASP A 67 -9.81 -27.93 9.06
N TRP A 68 -9.22 -26.75 8.81
CA TRP A 68 -9.88 -25.46 9.00
C TRP A 68 -10.98 -25.24 7.96
N GLN A 69 -12.25 -25.30 8.41
CA GLN A 69 -13.41 -25.25 7.53
C GLN A 69 -13.77 -23.84 7.08
N ASN A 70 -13.48 -22.84 7.90
CA ASN A 70 -13.80 -21.43 7.63
C ASN A 70 -12.83 -20.47 8.36
N PRO A 71 -12.79 -19.19 7.96
CA PRO A 71 -11.97 -18.18 8.63
C PRO A 71 -12.29 -17.95 10.10
N GLU A 72 -13.55 -18.05 10.52
CA GLU A 72 -13.98 -17.79 11.90
C GLU A 72 -13.30 -18.74 12.88
N GLN A 73 -13.17 -20.02 12.53
CA GLN A 73 -12.44 -21.00 13.35
C GLN A 73 -11.01 -20.55 13.65
N ILE A 74 -10.30 -20.04 12.64
CA ILE A 74 -8.93 -19.53 12.81
C ILE A 74 -8.98 -18.28 13.68
N ARG A 75 -9.82 -17.30 13.32
CA ARG A 75 -9.90 -16.00 14.00
C ARG A 75 -10.25 -16.14 15.48
N ASP A 76 -11.27 -16.94 15.83
CA ASP A 76 -11.71 -17.18 17.20
C ASP A 76 -10.63 -17.87 18.03
N THR A 77 -9.89 -18.80 17.40
CA THR A 77 -8.75 -19.45 18.04
C THR A 77 -7.63 -18.46 18.33
N LEU A 78 -7.30 -17.58 17.38
CA LEU A 78 -6.29 -16.53 17.57
C LEU A 78 -6.72 -15.52 18.65
N LEU A 79 -7.99 -15.12 18.68
CA LEU A 79 -8.55 -14.26 19.73
C LEU A 79 -8.42 -14.90 21.12
N ALA A 80 -8.79 -16.18 21.26
CA ALA A 80 -8.65 -16.90 22.52
C ALA A 80 -7.18 -16.99 22.99
N ILE A 81 -6.26 -17.19 22.04
CA ILE A 81 -4.81 -17.21 22.33
C ILE A 81 -4.30 -15.82 22.71
N LYS A 82 -4.68 -14.76 21.99
CA LYS A 82 -4.28 -13.37 22.30
C LYS A 82 -4.76 -12.96 23.69
N ASN A 83 -5.99 -13.32 24.06
CA ASN A 83 -6.54 -13.07 25.40
C ASN A 83 -5.76 -13.81 26.49
N LYS A 84 -5.30 -15.04 26.22
CA LYS A 84 -4.47 -15.82 27.14
C LYS A 84 -3.02 -15.32 27.21
N TYR A 85 -2.48 -14.89 26.07
CA TYR A 85 -1.10 -14.44 25.90
C TYR A 85 -1.05 -13.08 25.20
N PRO A 86 -1.16 -11.97 25.96
CA PRO A 86 -1.16 -10.62 25.39
C PRO A 86 0.10 -10.29 24.57
N MET A 87 1.23 -10.94 24.87
CA MET A 87 2.51 -10.85 24.15
C MET A 87 2.59 -11.72 22.88
N MET A 88 1.46 -12.15 22.31
CA MET A 88 1.43 -12.72 20.97
C MET A 88 1.92 -11.67 19.96
N GLU A 89 3.01 -11.97 19.27
CA GLU A 89 3.70 -11.07 18.32
C GLU A 89 3.14 -11.21 16.90
N GLY A 90 2.78 -12.43 16.50
CA GLY A 90 2.27 -12.69 15.17
C GLY A 90 1.83 -14.11 14.88
N VAL A 91 1.30 -14.30 13.67
CA VAL A 91 0.80 -15.56 13.13
C VAL A 91 1.44 -15.87 11.77
N VAL A 92 1.72 -17.15 11.54
CA VAL A 92 2.12 -17.70 10.24
C VAL A 92 1.03 -18.66 9.77
N LEU A 93 0.42 -18.35 8.64
CA LEU A 93 -0.65 -19.10 7.98
C LEU A 93 -0.01 -20.05 6.94
N ILE A 94 -0.01 -21.35 7.21
CA ILE A 94 0.78 -22.35 6.49
C ILE A 94 -0.14 -23.35 5.78
N GLY A 95 -0.05 -23.41 4.44
CA GLY A 95 -0.91 -24.26 3.61
C GLY A 95 -2.11 -23.50 3.05
N ARG A 96 -3.08 -24.24 2.49
CA ARG A 96 -4.24 -23.66 1.82
C ARG A 96 -5.38 -23.38 2.79
N LEU A 97 -5.13 -22.43 3.68
CA LEU A 97 -6.12 -21.99 4.66
C LEU A 97 -7.22 -21.12 4.02
N PRO A 98 -8.45 -21.10 4.60
CA PRO A 98 -9.53 -20.23 4.15
C PRO A 98 -9.12 -18.75 3.97
N ILE A 99 -9.69 -18.11 2.95
CA ILE A 99 -9.37 -16.77 2.50
C ILE A 99 -10.58 -15.84 2.70
N PRO A 100 -10.48 -14.88 3.63
CA PRO A 100 -11.46 -13.82 3.78
C PRO A 100 -11.41 -12.85 2.61
N MET A 101 -12.56 -12.63 1.99
CA MET A 101 -12.80 -11.71 0.89
C MET A 101 -13.65 -10.54 1.41
N ILE A 102 -13.04 -9.38 1.60
CA ILE A 102 -13.63 -8.26 2.34
C ILE A 102 -14.35 -7.28 1.40
N ARG A 103 -15.57 -6.90 1.80
CA ARG A 103 -16.48 -5.95 1.13
C ARG A 103 -16.85 -4.78 2.02
N GLY A 104 -17.24 -3.66 1.41
CA GLY A 104 -17.56 -2.39 2.07
C GLY A 104 -16.44 -1.78 2.91
N ALA A 105 -15.21 -2.26 2.74
CA ALA A 105 -14.00 -1.79 3.42
C ALA A 105 -12.99 -1.15 2.46
N GLN A 106 -13.40 -0.90 1.21
CA GLN A 106 -12.48 -0.44 0.17
C GLN A 106 -11.80 0.90 0.49
N HIS A 107 -12.35 1.72 1.40
CA HIS A 107 -11.68 2.91 1.93
C HIS A 107 -10.37 2.59 2.67
N LEU A 108 -10.19 1.37 3.18
CA LEU A 108 -8.96 0.87 3.81
C LEU A 108 -7.90 0.41 2.78
N ALA A 109 -8.25 0.37 1.50
CA ALA A 109 -7.33 0.08 0.41
C ALA A 109 -6.75 1.35 -0.21
N SER A 110 -5.52 1.27 -0.73
CA SER A 110 -4.81 2.43 -1.30
C SER A 110 -5.41 2.95 -2.61
N ALA A 111 -5.89 2.06 -3.48
CA ALA A 111 -6.45 2.40 -4.81
C ALA A 111 -7.72 1.63 -5.20
N PHE A 112 -7.97 0.47 -4.60
CA PHE A 112 -9.07 -0.39 -5.01
C PHE A 112 -10.43 0.21 -4.59
N LYS A 113 -11.18 0.76 -5.56
CA LYS A 113 -12.49 1.43 -5.37
C LYS A 113 -13.53 0.95 -6.41
N MET A 114 -13.79 -0.35 -6.48
CA MET A 114 -14.77 -0.92 -7.43
C MET A 114 -16.20 -0.87 -6.92
N ASP A 115 -17.13 -0.70 -7.87
CA ASP A 115 -18.58 -0.73 -7.62
C ASP A 115 -19.03 -2.15 -7.24
N GLU A 116 -19.30 -2.33 -5.95
CA GLU A 116 -19.64 -3.61 -5.34
C GLU A 116 -21.02 -4.14 -5.75
N ASP A 117 -21.94 -3.28 -6.17
CA ASP A 117 -23.28 -3.65 -6.64
C ASP A 117 -23.26 -4.08 -8.11
N ARG A 118 -22.37 -3.45 -8.90
CA ARG A 118 -22.27 -3.70 -10.34
C ARG A 118 -21.44 -4.94 -10.69
N TYR A 119 -20.42 -5.25 -9.89
CA TYR A 119 -19.43 -6.30 -10.20
C TYR A 119 -19.52 -7.49 -9.23
N PRO A 120 -19.34 -8.72 -9.73
CA PRO A 120 -19.50 -9.93 -8.93
C PRO A 120 -18.46 -10.03 -7.80
N PHE A 121 -18.81 -10.74 -6.73
CA PHE A 121 -18.03 -10.82 -5.49
C PHE A 121 -16.54 -11.17 -5.67
N PRO A 122 -16.13 -12.17 -6.49
CA PRO A 122 -14.72 -12.47 -6.68
C PRO A 122 -13.91 -11.31 -7.26
N ARG A 123 -14.58 -10.43 -8.02
CA ARG A 123 -13.94 -9.30 -8.69
C ARG A 123 -13.94 -8.07 -7.79
N SER A 124 -15.04 -7.79 -7.07
CA SER A 124 -15.24 -6.57 -6.29
C SER A 124 -14.87 -6.66 -4.81
N SER A 125 -14.34 -7.79 -4.34
CA SER A 125 -13.91 -7.98 -2.94
C SER A 125 -12.39 -8.04 -2.82
N VAL A 126 -11.85 -7.69 -1.65
CA VAL A 126 -10.40 -7.68 -1.38
C VAL A 126 -9.99 -8.90 -0.55
N PRO A 127 -9.14 -9.82 -1.05
CA PRO A 127 -8.56 -10.88 -0.23
C PRO A 127 -7.66 -10.26 0.85
N SER A 128 -7.97 -10.50 2.14
CA SER A 128 -7.28 -9.81 3.24
C SER A 128 -7.05 -10.64 4.50
N ASP A 129 -5.82 -10.59 5.02
CA ASP A 129 -5.45 -11.16 6.33
C ASP A 129 -5.71 -10.19 7.48
N ARG A 130 -6.17 -8.98 7.18
CA ARG A 130 -6.68 -8.06 8.20
C ARG A 130 -7.84 -8.66 8.99
N PHE A 131 -8.57 -9.61 8.38
CA PHE A 131 -9.54 -10.43 9.09
C PHE A 131 -8.92 -11.31 10.19
N TYR A 132 -7.66 -11.72 10.08
CA TYR A 132 -7.00 -12.58 11.06
C TYR A 132 -6.14 -11.80 12.06
N ASP A 133 -5.59 -10.65 11.67
CA ASP A 133 -4.56 -9.94 12.44
C ASP A 133 -5.01 -8.61 13.07
N ASP A 134 -6.21 -8.16 12.75
CA ASP A 134 -6.90 -7.04 13.40
C ASP A 134 -8.21 -7.57 14.00
N LEU A 135 -8.15 -7.85 15.31
CA LEU A 135 -9.23 -8.47 16.07
C LEU A 135 -10.35 -7.47 16.39
N ASP A 136 -10.06 -6.17 16.31
CA ASP A 136 -11.02 -5.09 16.56
C ASP A 136 -11.97 -4.86 15.38
N LEU A 137 -11.54 -5.15 14.15
CA LEU A 137 -12.41 -5.10 12.96
C LEU A 137 -13.57 -6.09 13.07
N LYS A 138 -14.79 -5.65 12.75
CA LYS A 138 -16.01 -6.48 12.87
C LYS A 138 -16.64 -6.72 11.51
N PHE A 139 -17.06 -7.96 11.28
CA PHE A 139 -17.55 -8.42 9.99
C PHE A 139 -18.85 -9.20 10.13
N ASP A 140 -19.71 -9.09 9.11
CA ASP A 140 -20.85 -9.98 8.89
C ASP A 140 -20.50 -10.95 7.76
N PHE A 141 -20.72 -12.26 7.99
CA PHE A 141 -20.56 -13.27 6.94
C PHE A 141 -21.64 -13.13 5.88
N LEU A 142 -21.26 -13.21 4.61
CA LEU A 142 -22.19 -13.13 3.47
C LEU A 142 -22.43 -14.51 2.87
N GLU A 143 -21.41 -15.09 2.24
CA GLU A 143 -21.47 -16.41 1.63
C GLU A 143 -20.09 -17.02 1.41
N ARG A 144 -20.05 -18.33 1.20
CA ARG A 144 -18.86 -19.05 0.73
C ARG A 144 -18.94 -19.15 -0.80
N ASP A 145 -17.83 -18.89 -1.47
CA ASP A 145 -17.79 -18.97 -2.93
C ASP A 145 -18.09 -20.39 -3.43
N SER A 146 -18.95 -20.48 -4.44
CA SER A 146 -19.42 -21.76 -4.98
C SER A 146 -18.43 -22.41 -5.95
N LEU A 147 -17.49 -21.65 -6.52
CA LEU A 147 -16.50 -22.13 -7.49
C LEU A 147 -15.14 -22.38 -6.82
N ASN A 148 -14.74 -21.49 -5.91
CA ASN A 148 -13.52 -21.63 -5.14
C ASN A 148 -13.86 -21.72 -3.64
N PRO A 149 -13.99 -22.93 -3.08
CA PRO A 149 -14.43 -23.14 -1.71
C PRO A 149 -13.47 -22.61 -0.63
N LEU A 150 -12.29 -22.09 -1.00
CA LEU A 150 -11.41 -21.38 -0.08
C LEU A 150 -11.82 -19.93 0.16
N LEU A 151 -12.68 -19.35 -0.68
CA LEU A 151 -13.06 -17.94 -0.57
C LEU A 151 -14.34 -17.79 0.25
N PHE A 152 -14.30 -16.89 1.24
CA PHE A 152 -15.40 -16.57 2.14
C PHE A 152 -15.62 -15.07 2.13
N TYR A 153 -16.83 -14.62 1.80
CA TYR A 153 -17.16 -13.21 1.65
C TYR A 153 -17.70 -12.61 2.95
N TYR A 154 -17.18 -11.44 3.29
CA TYR A 154 -17.52 -10.71 4.50
C TYR A 154 -17.80 -9.25 4.22
N GLN A 155 -18.80 -8.70 4.90
CA GLN A 155 -19.13 -7.28 4.91
C GLN A 155 -18.56 -6.62 6.15
N LEU A 156 -17.79 -5.53 5.99
CA LEU A 156 -17.37 -4.72 7.14
C LEU A 156 -18.61 -4.09 7.81
N ARG A 157 -18.76 -4.32 9.11
CA ARG A 157 -19.89 -3.80 9.90
C ARG A 157 -19.81 -2.29 10.04
N HIS A 158 -20.97 -1.66 10.13
CA HIS A 158 -21.07 -0.20 10.32
C HIS A 158 -20.44 0.28 11.64
N ASN A 159 -20.52 -0.53 12.69
CA ASN A 159 -19.94 -0.27 14.00
C ASN A 159 -18.50 -0.83 14.18
N SER A 160 -17.90 -1.36 13.11
CA SER A 160 -16.48 -1.71 13.10
C SER A 160 -15.62 -0.44 13.21
N PRO A 161 -14.41 -0.52 13.81
CA PRO A 161 -13.37 0.46 13.52
C PRO A 161 -13.23 0.66 12.00
N GLN A 162 -13.13 1.92 11.57
CA GLN A 162 -13.02 2.30 10.16
C GLN A 162 -11.56 2.64 9.79
N ARG A 163 -10.62 1.94 10.42
CA ARG A 163 -9.17 2.06 10.30
C ARG A 163 -8.55 0.72 10.68
N ILE A 164 -7.44 0.35 10.03
CA ILE A 164 -6.68 -0.86 10.35
C ILE A 164 -5.65 -0.54 11.43
N GLU A 165 -5.69 -1.30 12.52
CA GLU A 165 -4.75 -1.26 13.64
C GLU A 165 -4.47 -2.69 14.13
N LYS A 166 -3.53 -3.36 13.46
CA LYS A 166 -3.26 -4.79 13.69
C LYS A 166 -2.78 -5.07 15.11
N ASP A 167 -3.41 -6.04 15.78
CA ASP A 167 -3.03 -6.55 17.11
C ASP A 167 -1.67 -7.26 17.12
N PHE A 168 -1.37 -7.89 15.99
CA PHE A 168 -0.15 -8.66 15.73
C PHE A 168 0.08 -8.73 14.21
N TYR A 169 1.23 -9.20 13.75
CA TYR A 169 1.44 -9.39 12.31
C TYR A 169 0.91 -10.74 11.82
N SER A 170 0.43 -10.81 10.58
CA SER A 170 0.24 -12.08 9.87
C SER A 170 1.20 -12.24 8.70
N SER A 171 1.48 -13.49 8.34
CA SER A 171 2.15 -13.85 7.09
C SER A 171 1.64 -15.18 6.52
N ARG A 172 1.68 -15.34 5.19
CA ARG A 172 1.26 -16.56 4.49
C ARG A 172 2.42 -17.34 3.87
N ILE A 173 2.36 -18.67 4.00
CA ILE A 173 3.09 -19.65 3.20
C ILE A 173 2.03 -20.45 2.44
N PHE A 174 1.59 -19.92 1.30
CA PHE A 174 0.43 -20.42 0.55
C PHE A 174 0.86 -21.06 -0.79
N PRO A 175 0.78 -22.39 -0.94
CA PRO A 175 1.26 -23.08 -2.14
C PRO A 175 0.36 -22.86 -3.36
N ASP A 176 0.92 -23.06 -4.56
CA ASP A 176 0.19 -22.90 -5.82
C ASP A 176 -0.92 -23.94 -5.98
N SER A 177 -0.64 -25.19 -5.59
CA SER A 177 -1.53 -26.34 -5.77
C SER A 177 -2.10 -26.84 -4.44
N SER A 178 -3.28 -27.47 -4.50
CA SER A 178 -3.94 -28.14 -3.37
C SER A 178 -3.60 -29.62 -3.23
N ASP A 179 -2.77 -30.16 -4.13
CA ASP A 179 -2.37 -31.56 -4.09
C ASP A 179 -1.07 -31.77 -3.29
N ALA A 180 -0.57 -33.01 -3.31
CA ALA A 180 0.69 -33.35 -2.66
C ALA A 180 1.89 -32.54 -3.18
N ALA A 181 1.83 -31.95 -4.38
CA ALA A 181 2.88 -31.06 -4.86
C ALA A 181 2.88 -29.73 -4.10
N GLY A 182 1.71 -29.19 -3.77
CA GLY A 182 1.57 -28.02 -2.90
C GLY A 182 2.13 -28.26 -1.50
N THR A 183 1.82 -29.40 -0.88
CA THR A 183 2.40 -29.78 0.41
C THR A 183 3.93 -29.86 0.34
N ARG A 184 4.48 -30.46 -0.73
CA ARG A 184 5.94 -30.50 -0.95
C ARG A 184 6.56 -29.12 -1.14
N GLN A 185 5.88 -28.18 -1.79
CA GLN A 185 6.33 -26.79 -1.91
C GLN A 185 6.50 -26.15 -0.54
N VAL A 186 5.52 -26.33 0.35
CA VAL A 186 5.59 -25.79 1.72
C VAL A 186 6.73 -26.43 2.51
N ILE A 187 6.89 -27.75 2.46
CA ILE A 187 7.97 -28.46 3.16
C ILE A 187 9.34 -27.96 2.69
N ALA A 188 9.57 -27.93 1.36
CA ALA A 188 10.82 -27.45 0.78
C ALA A 188 11.10 -25.98 1.14
N PHE A 189 10.06 -25.15 1.24
CA PHE A 189 10.19 -23.78 1.70
C PHE A 189 10.66 -23.70 3.16
N LEU A 190 10.05 -24.46 4.08
CA LEU A 190 10.43 -24.47 5.49
C LEU A 190 11.89 -24.94 5.67
N GLU A 191 12.32 -25.97 4.94
CA GLU A 191 13.71 -26.42 4.92
C GLU A 191 14.66 -25.32 4.40
N LYS A 192 14.25 -24.61 3.35
CA LYS A 192 15.00 -23.45 2.83
C LYS A 192 15.11 -22.35 3.88
N VAL A 193 14.05 -22.04 4.61
CA VAL A 193 14.08 -21.07 5.72
C VAL A 193 15.10 -21.50 6.76
N VAL A 194 15.03 -22.75 7.22
CA VAL A 194 15.99 -23.30 8.21
C VAL A 194 17.43 -23.16 7.71
N LYS A 195 17.69 -23.51 6.44
CA LYS A 195 19.01 -23.39 5.82
C LYS A 195 19.49 -21.94 5.75
N MET A 196 18.66 -21.02 5.26
CA MET A 196 19.02 -19.61 5.14
C MET A 196 19.29 -18.98 6.51
N ARG A 197 18.66 -19.49 7.57
CA ARG A 197 18.80 -18.96 8.93
C ARG A 197 19.94 -19.56 9.75
N GLN A 198 20.76 -20.41 9.14
CA GLN A 198 22.03 -20.87 9.73
C GLN A 198 23.13 -19.80 9.65
N THR A 199 23.00 -18.86 8.71
CA THR A 199 23.94 -17.75 8.50
C THR A 199 23.31 -16.45 8.97
N LYS A 200 24.14 -15.58 9.57
CA LYS A 200 23.73 -14.20 9.84
C LYS A 200 23.80 -13.40 8.54
N HIS A 201 22.73 -12.65 8.24
CA HIS A 201 22.66 -11.75 7.08
C HIS A 201 22.58 -10.31 7.58
N ILE A 202 23.25 -9.39 6.91
CA ILE A 202 23.14 -7.95 7.14
C ILE A 202 22.49 -7.39 5.87
N ALA A 203 21.63 -6.37 5.98
CA ALA A 203 21.05 -5.73 4.80
C ALA A 203 22.07 -4.79 4.13
N ASP A 204 23.06 -5.35 3.43
CA ASP A 204 24.15 -4.61 2.78
C ASP A 204 24.20 -4.77 1.26
N SER A 205 23.44 -5.71 0.68
CA SER A 205 23.23 -5.85 -0.78
C SER A 205 21.76 -5.59 -1.16
N VAL A 206 21.48 -4.38 -1.66
CA VAL A 206 20.14 -3.90 -1.98
C VAL A 206 20.02 -3.53 -3.46
N LEU A 207 18.96 -4.01 -4.11
CA LEU A 207 18.57 -3.62 -5.46
C LEU A 207 17.21 -2.93 -5.42
N THR A 208 17.08 -1.73 -5.99
CA THR A 208 15.78 -1.13 -6.29
C THR A 208 15.62 -0.97 -7.80
N PHE A 209 14.44 -1.36 -8.31
CA PHE A 209 14.10 -1.27 -9.72
C PHE A 209 12.83 -0.43 -9.89
N THR A 210 12.93 0.64 -10.69
CA THR A 210 11.80 1.51 -11.05
C THR A 210 11.41 1.27 -12.52
N GLY A 211 10.19 0.78 -12.71
CA GLY A 211 9.64 0.38 -14.00
C GLY A 211 8.98 1.53 -14.75
N HIS A 212 8.67 1.29 -16.02
CA HIS A 212 7.94 2.23 -16.88
C HIS A 212 6.60 2.65 -16.25
N GLY A 213 6.24 3.92 -16.40
CA GLY A 213 5.03 4.54 -15.86
C GLY A 213 5.02 4.76 -14.34
N TYR A 214 5.89 4.09 -13.57
CA TYR A 214 5.94 4.27 -12.12
C TYR A 214 6.43 5.68 -11.78
N TRP A 215 5.83 6.31 -10.75
CA TRP A 215 6.16 7.69 -10.36
C TRP A 215 6.08 8.72 -11.50
N SER A 216 5.25 8.46 -12.52
CA SER A 216 5.21 9.29 -13.74
C SER A 216 6.59 9.50 -14.37
N GLU A 217 7.51 8.54 -14.18
CA GLU A 217 8.88 8.54 -14.71
C GLU A 217 9.71 9.77 -14.31
N SER A 218 9.37 10.37 -13.15
CA SER A 218 10.04 11.57 -12.67
C SER A 218 11.44 11.26 -12.15
N LEU A 219 12.45 11.80 -12.84
CA LEU A 219 13.83 11.74 -12.38
C LEU A 219 14.07 12.51 -11.07
N ASN A 220 13.28 13.55 -10.76
CA ASN A 220 13.35 14.23 -9.46
C ASN A 220 12.94 13.27 -8.33
N ALA A 221 11.78 12.61 -8.48
CA ALA A 221 11.31 11.65 -7.49
C ALA A 221 12.24 10.44 -7.36
N TRP A 222 12.78 9.95 -8.48
CA TRP A 222 13.74 8.85 -8.53
C TRP A 222 15.10 9.23 -7.91
N SER A 223 15.58 10.45 -8.13
CA SER A 223 16.80 10.97 -7.51
C SER A 223 16.64 11.09 -5.99
N ASP A 224 15.54 11.67 -5.52
CA ASP A 224 15.31 11.84 -4.07
C ASP A 224 15.06 10.50 -3.38
N MET A 225 14.44 9.53 -4.06
CA MET A 225 14.34 8.15 -3.57
C MET A 225 15.72 7.59 -3.25
N GLN A 226 16.72 7.75 -4.12
CA GLN A 226 18.06 7.20 -3.87
C GLN A 226 18.66 7.74 -2.56
N ILE A 227 18.43 9.02 -2.26
CA ILE A 227 18.86 9.64 -1.00
C ILE A 227 18.13 8.98 0.19
N ARG A 228 16.82 8.72 0.07
CA ARG A 228 16.05 8.03 1.11
C ARG A 228 16.44 6.56 1.28
N ASP A 229 16.71 5.85 0.19
CA ASP A 229 17.15 4.45 0.21
C ASP A 229 18.50 4.31 0.89
N LEU A 230 19.41 5.25 0.60
CA LEU A 230 20.66 5.38 1.31
C LEU A 230 20.35 5.48 2.82
N ASP A 231 19.53 6.44 3.24
CA ASP A 231 19.11 6.58 4.64
C ASP A 231 18.57 5.28 5.26
N HIS A 232 17.76 4.51 4.53
CA HIS A 232 17.23 3.22 4.98
C HIS A 232 18.29 2.13 5.19
N PHE A 233 19.33 2.08 4.35
CA PHE A 233 20.30 0.98 4.29
C PHE A 233 21.74 1.45 4.52
N PRO A 234 22.11 1.86 5.76
CA PRO A 234 23.43 2.39 6.05
C PRO A 234 24.57 1.40 5.78
N ALA A 235 24.33 0.10 5.96
CA ALA A 235 25.32 -0.95 5.71
C ALA A 235 25.70 -1.06 4.21
N ALA A 236 24.76 -0.76 3.31
CA ALA A 236 25.00 -0.82 1.87
C ALA A 236 25.88 0.34 1.34
N LYS A 237 26.15 1.37 2.17
CA LYS A 237 26.96 2.56 1.78
C LYS A 237 28.46 2.41 2.03
N ILE A 238 28.86 1.49 2.89
CA ILE A 238 30.25 1.37 3.34
C ILE A 238 31.02 0.38 2.46
N PRO A 239 32.37 0.41 2.45
CA PRO A 239 33.15 -0.54 1.66
C PRO A 239 32.75 -1.99 1.94
N GLY A 240 32.36 -2.72 0.89
CA GLY A 240 31.86 -4.09 0.96
C GLY A 240 30.34 -4.21 0.79
N GLY A 241 29.58 -3.14 1.03
CA GLY A 241 28.16 -3.05 0.72
C GLY A 241 27.90 -2.68 -0.75
N GLU A 242 26.68 -2.93 -1.22
CA GLU A 242 26.21 -2.59 -2.56
C GLU A 242 24.75 -2.11 -2.50
N ILE A 243 24.51 -0.89 -3.00
CA ILE A 243 23.16 -0.44 -3.35
C ILE A 243 23.09 -0.11 -4.83
N LYS A 244 22.17 -0.77 -5.54
CA LYS A 244 21.93 -0.58 -6.98
C LYS A 244 20.55 -0.02 -7.22
N HIS A 245 20.50 1.07 -7.98
CA HIS A 245 19.26 1.67 -8.45
C HIS A 245 19.19 1.50 -9.95
N LEU A 246 18.22 0.72 -10.42
CA LEU A 246 17.96 0.53 -11.83
C LEU A 246 16.67 1.25 -12.23
N PHE A 247 16.75 2.02 -13.31
CA PHE A 247 15.61 2.67 -13.94
C PHE A 247 15.39 2.05 -15.31
N PHE A 248 14.14 1.82 -15.70
CA PHE A 248 13.80 0.98 -16.86
C PHE A 248 14.46 1.38 -18.20
N THR A 249 14.88 2.64 -18.37
CA THR A 249 15.55 3.15 -19.59
C THR A 249 17.08 3.14 -19.52
N MET A 250 17.69 2.58 -18.47
CA MET A 250 19.16 2.58 -18.33
C MET A 250 19.89 1.60 -19.24
N ASP A 251 19.17 0.65 -19.84
CA ASP A 251 19.75 -0.44 -20.63
C ASP A 251 18.74 -0.92 -21.67
N ASP A 252 19.16 -1.14 -22.91
CA ASP A 252 18.29 -1.64 -23.98
C ASP A 252 17.89 -3.11 -23.74
N GLU A 253 18.71 -3.86 -22.99
CA GLU A 253 18.43 -5.24 -22.58
C GLU A 253 18.02 -5.33 -21.10
N MET A 254 17.28 -4.33 -20.60
CA MET A 254 16.96 -4.20 -19.17
C MET A 254 16.32 -5.45 -18.55
N LYS A 255 15.45 -6.18 -19.27
CA LYS A 255 14.90 -7.45 -18.77
C LYS A 255 16.02 -8.46 -18.47
N SER A 256 16.96 -8.63 -19.40
CA SER A 256 18.11 -9.53 -19.25
C SER A 256 19.03 -9.10 -18.10
N ARG A 257 19.31 -7.79 -18.02
CA ARG A 257 20.09 -7.23 -16.91
C ARG A 257 19.42 -7.49 -15.56
N LEU A 258 18.12 -7.23 -15.45
CA LEU A 258 17.38 -7.43 -14.20
C LEU A 258 17.28 -8.91 -13.82
N THR A 259 17.04 -9.83 -14.78
CA THR A 259 17.03 -11.27 -14.49
C THR A 259 18.40 -11.77 -14.04
N ASN A 260 19.49 -11.24 -14.60
CA ASN A 260 20.85 -11.52 -14.13
C ASN A 260 21.05 -11.05 -12.69
N GLU A 261 20.58 -9.84 -12.35
CA GLU A 261 20.68 -9.32 -10.98
C GLU A 261 19.86 -10.13 -9.97
N LEU A 262 18.68 -10.64 -10.37
CA LEU A 262 17.85 -11.54 -9.55
C LEU A 262 18.48 -12.92 -9.33
N ALA A 263 19.35 -13.36 -10.23
CA ALA A 263 20.09 -14.60 -10.12
C ALA A 263 21.35 -14.48 -9.22
N GLN A 264 21.69 -13.26 -8.79
CA GLN A 264 22.78 -13.01 -7.85
C GLN A 264 22.29 -13.03 -6.39
N PRO A 265 23.13 -13.52 -5.45
CA PRO A 265 22.97 -13.27 -4.02
C PRO A 265 22.66 -11.80 -3.70
N ARG A 266 21.49 -11.53 -3.12
CA ARG A 266 21.10 -10.20 -2.60
C ARG A 266 20.37 -10.33 -1.27
N ASP A 267 20.43 -9.32 -0.44
CA ASP A 267 19.61 -9.30 0.78
C ASP A 267 18.21 -8.82 0.46
N MET A 268 18.10 -7.77 -0.37
CA MET A 268 16.82 -7.14 -0.67
C MET A 268 16.72 -6.77 -2.15
N THR A 269 15.56 -7.06 -2.75
CA THR A 269 15.16 -6.50 -4.05
C THR A 269 13.81 -5.81 -3.89
N ILE A 270 13.70 -4.59 -4.39
CA ILE A 270 12.49 -3.76 -4.29
C ILE A 270 12.04 -3.37 -5.70
N PHE A 271 10.82 -3.75 -6.05
CA PHE A 271 10.22 -3.43 -7.34
C PHE A 271 9.17 -2.34 -7.20
N HIS A 272 9.44 -1.18 -7.81
CA HIS A 272 8.49 -0.09 -8.01
C HIS A 272 7.99 -0.11 -9.45
N THR A 273 6.99 -0.95 -9.74
CA THR A 273 6.51 -1.16 -11.12
C THR A 273 5.02 -1.48 -11.18
N HIS A 274 4.48 -1.68 -12.38
CA HIS A 274 3.15 -2.24 -12.53
C HIS A 274 3.19 -3.77 -12.33
N GLY A 275 2.04 -4.37 -12.02
CA GLY A 275 1.94 -5.82 -11.84
C GLY A 275 0.61 -6.39 -12.29
N GLY A 276 0.63 -7.67 -12.61
CA GLY A 276 -0.52 -8.54 -12.79
C GLY A 276 -0.46 -9.72 -11.84
N VAL A 277 -1.39 -10.67 -11.98
CA VAL A 277 -1.35 -11.90 -11.16
C VAL A 277 -0.09 -12.70 -11.49
N GLU A 278 0.19 -12.91 -12.78
CA GLU A 278 1.26 -13.78 -13.26
C GLU A 278 2.44 -13.01 -13.89
N ALA A 279 2.45 -11.67 -13.77
CA ALA A 279 3.44 -10.83 -14.46
C ALA A 279 3.93 -9.65 -13.61
N GLN A 280 5.20 -9.32 -13.77
CA GLN A 280 5.81 -8.07 -13.36
C GLN A 280 6.00 -7.21 -14.62
N TYR A 281 5.28 -6.09 -14.70
CA TYR A 281 5.33 -5.21 -15.87
C TYR A 281 6.46 -4.19 -15.68
N LEU A 282 7.55 -4.32 -16.45
CA LEU A 282 8.82 -3.67 -16.17
C LEU A 282 9.11 -2.53 -17.14
N LEU A 283 9.01 -2.81 -18.44
CA LEU A 283 9.52 -1.94 -19.49
C LEU A 283 8.39 -1.31 -20.29
N GLY A 284 8.68 -0.11 -20.79
CA GLY A 284 7.89 0.49 -21.85
C GLY A 284 8.39 0.00 -23.20
N PHE A 285 7.66 0.34 -24.26
CA PHE A 285 8.27 0.27 -25.58
C PHE A 285 9.49 1.20 -25.60
N PRO A 286 10.66 0.73 -26.06
CA PRO A 286 11.88 1.50 -26.10
C PRO A 286 11.67 2.78 -26.90
N VAL A 287 12.34 3.84 -26.45
CA VAL A 287 12.32 5.12 -27.16
C VAL A 287 13.02 4.93 -28.49
N ALA A 288 12.35 5.33 -29.57
CA ALA A 288 12.94 5.29 -30.90
C ALA A 288 14.04 6.35 -31.03
N ASN A 289 15.27 5.90 -31.28
CA ASN A 289 16.45 6.76 -31.37
C ASN A 289 16.65 7.38 -32.76
N ASN A 290 15.89 6.92 -33.76
CA ASN A 290 15.95 7.45 -35.11
C ASN A 290 14.59 7.34 -35.81
N THR A 291 14.47 7.94 -36.99
CA THR A 291 13.21 8.00 -37.75
C THR A 291 12.72 6.62 -38.19
N ALA A 292 13.61 5.67 -38.49
CA ALA A 292 13.23 4.31 -38.85
C ALA A 292 12.60 3.57 -37.67
N GLN A 293 13.24 3.62 -36.50
CA GLN A 293 12.70 3.05 -35.26
C GLN A 293 11.36 3.71 -34.86
N ASN A 294 11.20 5.01 -35.10
CA ASN A 294 9.92 5.69 -34.84
C ASN A 294 8.82 5.12 -35.73
N LYS A 295 9.11 4.91 -37.02
CA LYS A 295 8.18 4.26 -37.94
C LYS A 295 7.82 2.85 -37.48
N GLU A 296 8.82 2.04 -37.11
CA GLU A 296 8.60 0.66 -36.66
C GLU A 296 7.75 0.58 -35.38
N ALA A 297 8.03 1.43 -34.38
CA ALA A 297 7.25 1.51 -33.14
C ALA A 297 5.79 1.90 -33.41
N MET A 298 5.57 2.86 -34.31
CA MET A 298 4.23 3.25 -34.73
C MET A 298 3.51 2.12 -35.49
N GLN A 299 4.18 1.46 -36.44
CA GLN A 299 3.61 0.31 -37.15
C GLN A 299 3.24 -0.81 -36.18
N TYR A 300 4.09 -1.13 -35.21
CA TYR A 300 3.78 -2.09 -34.14
C TYR A 300 2.51 -1.69 -33.37
N TYR A 301 2.44 -0.43 -32.91
CA TYR A 301 1.28 0.09 -32.19
C TYR A 301 -0.01 -0.08 -33.01
N PHE A 302 0.01 0.32 -34.28
CA PHE A 302 -1.13 0.20 -35.17
C PHE A 302 -1.53 -1.25 -35.42
N ARG A 303 -0.58 -2.15 -35.74
CA ARG A 303 -0.85 -3.60 -35.88
C ARG A 303 -1.50 -4.15 -34.63
N SER A 304 -0.99 -3.81 -33.44
CA SER A 304 -1.55 -4.24 -32.15
C SER A 304 -3.00 -3.77 -31.93
N LYS A 305 -3.32 -2.50 -32.25
CA LYS A 305 -4.68 -1.96 -32.15
C LYS A 305 -5.64 -2.57 -33.17
N VAL A 306 -5.20 -2.77 -34.41
CA VAL A 306 -5.99 -3.39 -35.48
C VAL A 306 -6.32 -4.84 -35.15
N ARG A 307 -5.34 -5.63 -34.67
CA ARG A 307 -5.58 -6.99 -34.17
C ARG A 307 -6.61 -7.01 -33.03
N SER A 308 -6.55 -6.03 -32.14
CA SER A 308 -7.47 -5.90 -31.01
C SER A 308 -8.90 -5.50 -31.42
N ALA A 309 -9.11 -4.89 -32.59
CA ALA A 309 -10.43 -4.44 -33.04
C ALA A 309 -11.45 -5.59 -33.17
N LYS A 310 -10.99 -6.77 -33.63
CA LYS A 310 -11.81 -7.99 -33.69
C LYS A 310 -12.38 -8.38 -32.32
N ARG A 311 -11.63 -8.13 -31.24
CA ARG A 311 -12.05 -8.42 -29.85
C ARG A 311 -13.18 -7.51 -29.37
N TRP A 312 -13.30 -6.31 -29.94
CA TRP A 312 -14.28 -5.28 -29.56
C TRP A 312 -15.46 -5.16 -30.52
N LYS A 313 -15.69 -6.17 -31.37
CA LYS A 313 -16.75 -6.17 -32.41
C LYS A 313 -16.67 -4.96 -33.38
N LYS A 314 -15.48 -4.40 -33.58
CA LYS A 314 -15.21 -3.39 -34.63
C LYS A 314 -14.55 -4.08 -35.82
N THR A 315 -14.90 -3.68 -37.03
CA THR A 315 -14.21 -4.13 -38.26
C THR A 315 -12.79 -3.55 -38.27
N PRO A 316 -11.75 -4.38 -38.48
CA PRO A 316 -10.38 -3.90 -38.65
C PRO A 316 -10.24 -2.79 -39.70
N GLU A 317 -11.02 -2.87 -40.77
CA GLU A 317 -11.02 -1.96 -41.92
C GLU A 317 -11.42 -0.54 -41.49
N ASP A 318 -12.49 -0.39 -40.70
CA ASP A 318 -12.93 0.92 -40.20
C ASP A 318 -11.87 1.54 -39.27
N LEU A 319 -11.17 0.72 -38.48
CA LEU A 319 -10.12 1.22 -37.59
C LEU A 319 -8.89 1.70 -38.38
N ILE A 320 -8.50 0.96 -39.43
CA ILE A 320 -7.43 1.36 -40.34
C ILE A 320 -7.76 2.71 -40.99
N GLN A 321 -8.96 2.86 -41.57
CA GLN A 321 -9.39 4.11 -42.21
C GLN A 321 -9.41 5.29 -41.22
N ASN A 322 -9.87 5.05 -39.99
CA ASN A 322 -9.85 6.07 -38.94
C ASN A 322 -8.42 6.49 -38.57
N PHE A 323 -7.49 5.54 -38.45
CA PHE A 323 -6.10 5.87 -38.14
C PHE A 323 -5.39 6.60 -39.29
N MET A 324 -5.63 6.20 -40.54
CA MET A 324 -5.12 6.90 -41.72
C MET A 324 -5.58 8.36 -41.72
N LYS A 325 -6.87 8.62 -41.46
CA LYS A 325 -7.41 9.98 -41.39
C LYS A 325 -6.92 10.77 -40.18
N GLN A 326 -6.84 10.13 -39.01
CA GLN A 326 -6.48 10.82 -37.77
C GLN A 326 -5.00 11.21 -37.72
N TYR A 327 -4.13 10.33 -38.19
CA TYR A 327 -2.68 10.49 -38.08
C TYR A 327 -1.99 10.85 -39.41
N ASP A 328 -2.75 10.94 -40.51
CA ASP A 328 -2.25 11.23 -41.85
C ASP A 328 -1.13 10.25 -42.28
N ILE A 329 -1.40 8.95 -42.12
CA ILE A 329 -0.47 7.85 -42.41
C ILE A 329 -0.98 6.95 -43.53
N PRO A 330 -0.08 6.34 -44.33
CA PRO A 330 -0.47 5.47 -45.44
C PRO A 330 -0.90 4.07 -44.95
N GLU A 331 -1.69 3.38 -45.79
CA GLU A 331 -2.16 2.01 -45.52
C GLU A 331 -1.01 1.00 -45.31
N THR A 332 0.14 1.25 -45.93
CA THR A 332 1.35 0.41 -45.80
C THR A 332 1.87 0.30 -44.36
N TRP A 333 1.43 1.17 -43.44
CA TRP A 333 1.80 1.09 -42.03
C TRP A 333 1.05 -0.02 -41.26
N PHE A 334 0.01 -0.59 -41.86
CA PHE A 334 -0.77 -1.70 -41.30
C PHE A 334 -0.43 -3.06 -41.94
N GLU A 335 0.48 -3.09 -42.91
CA GLU A 335 0.89 -4.32 -43.58
C GLU A 335 1.38 -5.38 -42.59
N GLY A 336 0.96 -6.62 -42.83
CA GLY A 336 1.28 -7.76 -41.98
C GLY A 336 0.67 -7.71 -40.57
N ALA A 337 -0.34 -6.86 -40.33
CA ALA A 337 -1.15 -6.91 -39.11
C ALA A 337 -1.79 -8.29 -38.85
N PHE A 338 -1.98 -9.12 -39.87
CA PHE A 338 -2.51 -10.49 -39.72
C PHE A 338 -1.56 -11.58 -40.24
N ASP A 339 -0.31 -11.21 -40.55
CA ASP A 339 0.73 -12.16 -40.93
C ASP A 339 1.18 -12.97 -39.69
N PRO A 340 1.13 -14.32 -39.74
CA PRO A 340 1.54 -15.18 -38.62
C PRO A 340 2.97 -14.94 -38.12
N GLU A 341 3.94 -14.68 -39.00
CA GLU A 341 5.33 -14.46 -38.61
C GLU A 341 5.51 -13.11 -37.91
N ILE A 342 4.81 -12.07 -38.37
CA ILE A 342 4.84 -10.77 -37.71
C ILE A 342 4.09 -10.82 -36.38
N ILE A 343 2.98 -11.55 -36.28
CA ILE A 343 2.29 -11.78 -35.01
C ILE A 343 3.22 -12.45 -34.01
N LYS A 344 3.95 -13.49 -34.44
CA LYS A 344 4.91 -14.20 -33.60
C LYS A 344 6.05 -13.28 -33.17
N ALA A 345 6.64 -12.51 -34.08
CA ALA A 345 7.68 -11.53 -33.77
C ALA A 345 7.19 -10.47 -32.76
N ASP A 346 6.02 -9.89 -32.99
CA ASP A 346 5.42 -8.89 -32.11
C ASP A 346 5.09 -9.45 -30.72
N SER A 347 4.75 -10.75 -30.64
CA SER A 347 4.45 -11.46 -29.38
C SER A 347 5.72 -11.78 -28.61
N ILE A 348 6.79 -12.23 -29.27
CA ILE A 348 8.12 -12.42 -28.65
C ILE A 348 8.62 -11.09 -28.11
N TYR A 349 8.46 -10.03 -28.89
CA TYR A 349 8.87 -8.69 -28.49
C TYR A 349 8.12 -8.22 -27.25
N ALA A 350 6.78 -8.35 -27.21
CA ALA A 350 5.98 -8.03 -26.03
C ALA A 350 6.39 -8.87 -24.80
N ALA A 351 6.62 -10.17 -24.99
CA ALA A 351 7.05 -11.06 -23.90
C ALA A 351 8.44 -10.69 -23.34
N ASN A 352 9.29 -10.02 -24.14
CA ASN A 352 10.61 -9.56 -23.72
C ASN A 352 10.59 -8.24 -22.92
N LEU A 353 9.44 -7.55 -22.83
CA LEU A 353 9.33 -6.32 -22.03
C LEU A 353 9.15 -6.59 -20.53
N ASP A 354 8.60 -7.75 -20.18
CA ASP A 354 8.09 -8.03 -18.84
C ASP A 354 8.59 -9.38 -18.33
N ILE A 355 8.58 -9.59 -17.01
CA ILE A 355 8.89 -10.90 -16.40
C ILE A 355 7.59 -11.61 -16.07
N PHE A 356 7.40 -12.80 -16.62
CA PHE A 356 6.24 -13.64 -16.34
C PHE A 356 6.57 -14.74 -15.34
N SER A 357 5.53 -15.34 -14.75
CA SER A 357 5.68 -16.42 -13.76
C SER A 357 6.37 -17.65 -14.35
N GLU A 358 6.23 -17.88 -15.65
CA GLU A 358 6.95 -18.90 -16.43
C GLU A 358 8.44 -18.61 -16.57
N ASP A 359 8.84 -17.34 -16.59
CA ASP A 359 10.26 -16.95 -16.57
C ASP A 359 10.84 -17.21 -15.18
N LEU A 360 10.13 -16.73 -14.14
CA LEU A 360 10.53 -16.89 -12.74
C LEU A 360 10.68 -18.36 -12.34
N ALA A 361 9.80 -19.23 -12.83
CA ALA A 361 9.85 -20.68 -12.56
C ALA A 361 11.14 -21.35 -13.08
N LYS A 362 11.83 -20.73 -14.04
CA LYS A 362 13.09 -21.24 -14.63
C LYS A 362 14.33 -20.63 -13.96
N MET A 363 14.16 -19.70 -13.03
CA MET A 363 15.24 -18.93 -12.42
C MET A 363 15.59 -19.42 -11.02
N GLN A 364 16.85 -19.29 -10.65
CA GLN A 364 17.27 -19.36 -9.25
C GLN A 364 17.21 -17.95 -8.64
N LEU A 365 16.10 -17.62 -7.97
CA LEU A 365 15.87 -16.29 -7.40
C LEU A 365 16.61 -16.15 -6.06
N LYS A 366 17.65 -15.32 -6.01
CA LYS A 366 18.64 -15.34 -4.91
C LYS A 366 18.59 -14.14 -3.95
N SER A 367 17.58 -13.29 -4.06
CA SER A 367 17.27 -12.28 -3.04
C SER A 367 16.64 -12.94 -1.81
N LEU A 368 17.07 -12.61 -0.59
CA LEU A 368 16.44 -13.12 0.65
C LEU A 368 15.03 -12.53 0.83
N PHE A 369 14.91 -11.22 0.62
CA PHE A 369 13.66 -10.47 0.67
C PHE A 369 13.33 -9.83 -0.69
N VAL A 370 12.05 -9.89 -1.07
CA VAL A 370 11.54 -9.17 -2.25
C VAL A 370 10.29 -8.36 -1.90
N MET A 371 10.33 -7.05 -2.14
CA MET A 371 9.16 -6.18 -2.07
C MET A 371 8.56 -6.02 -3.47
N HIS A 372 7.30 -6.39 -3.62
CA HIS A 372 6.49 -6.19 -4.83
C HIS A 372 5.56 -5.00 -4.61
N ASP A 373 6.07 -3.78 -4.82
CA ASP A 373 5.25 -2.57 -4.89
C ASP A 373 4.56 -2.48 -6.26
N GLN A 374 3.68 -3.47 -6.46
CA GLN A 374 3.06 -3.86 -7.72
C GLN A 374 1.64 -4.37 -7.46
N CYS A 375 0.72 -4.14 -8.39
CA CYS A 375 -0.64 -4.66 -8.33
C CYS A 375 -0.66 -6.19 -8.47
N PHE A 376 -1.55 -6.87 -7.75
CA PHE A 376 -1.91 -8.29 -7.92
C PHE A 376 -0.80 -9.36 -7.79
N ASN A 377 0.48 -9.02 -7.65
CA ASN A 377 1.57 -9.98 -7.55
C ASN A 377 1.44 -10.92 -6.32
N GLY A 378 0.73 -10.47 -5.28
CA GLY A 378 0.37 -11.25 -4.10
C GLY A 378 -1.05 -11.78 -4.13
N ASN A 379 -1.68 -11.94 -5.29
CA ASN A 379 -3.05 -12.45 -5.37
C ASN A 379 -3.11 -13.97 -5.17
N PHE A 380 -3.01 -14.39 -3.90
CA PHE A 380 -3.05 -15.79 -3.48
C PHE A 380 -4.43 -16.47 -3.68
N THR A 381 -5.43 -15.78 -4.23
CA THR A 381 -6.68 -16.43 -4.69
C THR A 381 -6.54 -17.12 -6.05
N LYS A 382 -5.41 -16.90 -6.73
CA LYS A 382 -5.08 -17.45 -8.05
C LYS A 382 -3.84 -18.32 -7.93
N GLU A 383 -3.78 -19.33 -8.80
CA GLU A 383 -2.57 -20.13 -8.99
C GLU A 383 -1.52 -19.31 -9.76
N ASN A 384 -0.26 -19.73 -9.72
CA ASN A 384 0.85 -19.12 -10.46
C ASN A 384 1.07 -17.62 -10.20
N TYR A 385 0.57 -17.11 -9.06
CA TYR A 385 0.79 -15.71 -8.70
C TYR A 385 2.29 -15.44 -8.47
N VAL A 386 2.78 -14.26 -8.87
CA VAL A 386 4.21 -13.94 -8.91
C VAL A 386 4.96 -14.31 -7.62
N VAL A 387 4.43 -13.96 -6.45
CA VAL A 387 5.10 -14.23 -5.16
C VAL A 387 5.36 -15.72 -4.91
N SER A 388 4.47 -16.62 -5.38
CA SER A 388 4.68 -18.05 -5.19
C SER A 388 5.93 -18.53 -5.91
N LYS A 389 6.25 -17.96 -7.07
CA LYS A 389 7.45 -18.31 -7.85
C LYS A 389 8.72 -17.88 -7.13
N TYR A 390 8.71 -16.73 -6.46
CA TYR A 390 9.82 -16.30 -5.60
C TYR A 390 10.00 -17.23 -4.40
N LEU A 391 8.93 -17.43 -3.61
CA LEU A 391 9.00 -18.21 -2.38
C LEU A 391 9.27 -19.69 -2.60
N PHE A 392 8.71 -20.33 -3.63
CA PHE A 392 8.89 -21.77 -3.84
C PHE A 392 9.99 -22.11 -4.85
N SER A 393 10.76 -21.11 -5.31
CA SER A 393 11.98 -21.35 -6.07
C SER A 393 13.05 -22.08 -5.24
N THR A 394 13.97 -22.76 -5.93
CA THR A 394 15.17 -23.38 -5.35
C THR A 394 16.25 -22.37 -4.94
N GLY A 395 15.97 -21.06 -5.07
CA GLY A 395 16.87 -19.98 -4.72
C GLY A 395 16.88 -19.68 -3.21
N ARG A 396 16.97 -18.40 -2.84
CA ARG A 396 17.17 -17.95 -1.44
C ARG A 396 15.99 -17.18 -0.85
N THR A 397 14.98 -16.82 -1.65
CA THR A 397 13.88 -15.98 -1.16
C THR A 397 13.07 -16.67 -0.07
N ILE A 398 13.00 -16.02 1.08
CA ILE A 398 12.30 -16.50 2.28
C ILE A 398 11.29 -15.50 2.83
N VAL A 399 11.30 -14.26 2.34
CA VAL A 399 10.32 -13.24 2.70
C VAL A 399 9.91 -12.43 1.46
N SER A 400 8.61 -12.17 1.31
CA SER A 400 8.09 -11.26 0.30
C SER A 400 6.98 -10.39 0.86
N VAL A 401 6.84 -9.15 0.36
CA VAL A 401 5.66 -8.30 0.61
C VAL A 401 5.01 -7.98 -0.72
N ALA A 402 3.70 -8.15 -0.85
CA ALA A 402 2.98 -7.91 -2.10
C ALA A 402 1.50 -7.60 -1.89
N ASN A 403 0.85 -7.14 -2.96
CA ASN A 403 -0.56 -6.74 -2.93
C ASN A 403 -1.49 -7.78 -3.59
N SER A 404 -2.63 -8.06 -2.95
CA SER A 404 -3.65 -8.99 -3.45
C SER A 404 -4.53 -8.41 -4.56
N VAL A 405 -4.65 -7.07 -4.62
CA VAL A 405 -5.42 -6.32 -5.64
C VAL A 405 -4.63 -5.11 -6.18
N ASN A 406 -5.29 -4.21 -6.92
CA ASN A 406 -4.72 -2.95 -7.36
C ASN A 406 -4.23 -2.09 -6.18
N VAL A 407 -3.01 -1.58 -6.29
CA VAL A 407 -2.38 -0.66 -5.34
C VAL A 407 -2.14 0.71 -6.01
N LYS A 408 -2.10 1.78 -5.21
CA LYS A 408 -1.71 3.11 -5.68
C LYS A 408 -0.19 3.16 -5.86
N GLN A 409 0.29 3.52 -7.04
CA GLN A 409 1.72 3.52 -7.42
C GLN A 409 2.55 4.66 -6.79
N ASP A 410 1.96 5.40 -5.84
CA ASP A 410 2.50 6.62 -5.25
C ASP A 410 2.37 6.60 -3.72
N ILE A 411 2.23 5.40 -3.13
CA ILE A 411 2.24 5.21 -1.68
C ILE A 411 3.64 5.39 -1.11
N TRP A 412 3.75 5.56 0.21
CA TRP A 412 5.04 5.46 0.91
C TRP A 412 5.36 3.98 1.18
N SER A 413 5.66 3.22 0.13
CA SER A 413 5.81 1.74 0.21
C SER A 413 6.94 1.27 1.11
N MET A 414 7.94 2.11 1.36
CA MET A 414 9.10 1.84 2.21
C MET A 414 9.03 2.53 3.58
N GLU A 415 7.84 2.97 4.03
CA GLU A 415 7.68 3.57 5.36
C GLU A 415 8.31 2.68 6.44
N ALA A 416 9.19 3.29 7.25
CA ALA A 416 9.91 2.64 8.34
C ALA A 416 10.70 1.37 7.97
N ILE A 417 11.04 1.13 6.70
CA ILE A 417 11.77 -0.06 6.27
C ILE A 417 13.16 -0.18 6.92
N ALA A 418 13.73 0.95 7.35
CA ALA A 418 15.00 1.01 8.07
C ALA A 418 14.98 0.22 9.40
N MET A 419 13.78 -0.10 9.94
CA MET A 419 13.62 -1.05 11.05
C MET A 419 14.31 -2.39 10.78
N LEU A 420 14.30 -2.86 9.52
CA LEU A 420 14.92 -4.11 9.12
C LEU A 420 16.45 -4.06 9.29
N SER A 421 17.08 -2.95 8.91
CA SER A 421 18.52 -2.72 9.10
C SER A 421 18.92 -2.57 10.58
N ALA A 422 17.98 -2.20 11.45
CA ALA A 422 18.16 -2.24 12.90
C ALA A 422 17.86 -3.62 13.53
N GLY A 423 17.68 -4.65 12.71
CA GLY A 423 17.46 -6.03 13.15
C GLY A 423 16.07 -6.27 13.74
N LYS A 424 15.08 -5.45 13.39
CA LYS A 424 13.68 -5.79 13.68
C LYS A 424 13.19 -6.86 12.69
N ARG A 425 12.32 -7.73 13.19
CA ARG A 425 11.72 -8.81 12.39
C ARG A 425 10.80 -8.22 11.32
N PHE A 426 10.72 -8.88 10.18
CA PHE A 426 9.86 -8.46 9.07
C PHE A 426 8.40 -8.32 9.48
N GLY A 427 7.89 -9.22 10.33
CA GLY A 427 6.54 -9.14 10.87
C GLY A 427 6.28 -7.82 11.62
N LEU A 428 7.20 -7.40 12.49
CA LEU A 428 7.06 -6.16 13.26
C LEU A 428 7.06 -4.90 12.39
N TRP A 429 7.87 -4.90 11.32
CA TRP A 429 7.84 -3.83 10.33
C TRP A 429 6.51 -3.82 9.56
N HIS A 430 6.10 -4.96 9.00
CA HIS A 430 4.86 -5.08 8.23
C HIS A 430 3.58 -4.86 9.07
N GLN A 431 3.62 -5.10 10.39
CA GLN A 431 2.50 -4.79 11.28
C GLN A 431 2.03 -3.33 11.14
N ARG A 432 2.97 -2.43 10.81
CA ARG A 432 2.73 -0.99 10.66
C ARG A 432 2.03 -0.62 9.36
N ILE A 433 2.06 -1.47 8.35
CA ILE A 433 1.50 -1.18 7.02
C ILE A 433 -0.02 -1.42 7.06
N PRO A 434 -0.85 -0.37 7.02
CA PRO A 434 -2.26 -0.50 7.38
C PRO A 434 -3.16 -0.82 6.18
N TYR A 435 -2.64 -1.31 5.05
CA TYR A 435 -3.47 -1.53 3.86
C TYR A 435 -4.18 -2.89 3.89
N LEU A 436 -5.41 -2.90 3.37
CA LEU A 436 -6.24 -4.10 3.27
C LEU A 436 -5.66 -5.12 2.28
N GLU A 437 -5.07 -4.64 1.20
CA GLU A 437 -4.52 -5.43 0.10
C GLU A 437 -3.06 -5.86 0.30
N ASN A 438 -2.34 -5.31 1.28
CA ASN A 438 -0.90 -5.54 1.43
C ASN A 438 -0.62 -6.67 2.44
N HIS A 439 0.21 -7.63 2.02
CA HIS A 439 0.45 -8.87 2.76
C HIS A 439 1.93 -9.22 2.82
N LEU A 440 2.31 -9.86 3.92
CA LEU A 440 3.61 -10.47 4.12
C LEU A 440 3.51 -11.96 3.80
N PHE A 441 4.49 -12.49 3.08
CA PHE A 441 4.58 -13.89 2.72
C PHE A 441 5.94 -14.47 3.14
N GLY A 442 5.97 -15.74 3.51
CA GLY A 442 7.17 -16.44 3.94
C GLY A 442 7.40 -16.43 5.45
N ASP A 443 8.63 -16.21 5.91
CA ASP A 443 9.01 -16.23 7.33
C ASP A 443 8.99 -14.82 7.95
N PRO A 444 7.92 -14.42 8.68
CA PRO A 444 7.85 -13.09 9.27
C PRO A 444 8.78 -12.91 10.47
N THR A 445 9.32 -14.01 11.03
CA THR A 445 10.22 -13.97 12.20
C THR A 445 11.67 -13.73 11.82
N PHE A 446 12.00 -13.82 10.53
CA PHE A 446 13.33 -13.49 10.03
C PHE A 446 13.67 -12.03 10.36
N ALA A 447 14.92 -11.80 10.74
CA ALA A 447 15.50 -10.49 10.96
C ALA A 447 16.93 -10.49 10.42
N PHE A 448 17.34 -9.39 9.80
CA PHE A 448 18.74 -9.15 9.56
C PHE A 448 19.47 -8.93 10.89
N ALA A 449 20.76 -9.19 10.92
CA ALA A 449 21.61 -8.74 12.01
C ALA A 449 21.59 -7.21 12.03
N ALA A 450 21.39 -6.65 13.23
CA ALA A 450 21.45 -5.21 13.41
C ALA A 450 22.84 -4.69 13.02
N TYR A 451 22.85 -3.61 12.25
CA TYR A 451 24.08 -2.93 11.89
C TYR A 451 24.78 -2.34 13.13
N ASP A 452 26.06 -2.66 13.36
CA ASP A 452 26.82 -2.24 14.55
C ASP A 452 27.18 -0.75 14.51
N LYS A 453 26.75 -0.03 15.55
CA LYS A 453 26.90 1.42 15.77
C LYS A 453 28.35 1.84 16.07
N ASN A 454 29.25 0.91 16.38
CA ASN A 454 30.64 1.23 16.74
C ASN A 454 31.53 1.59 15.54
N CYS A 455 30.98 1.61 14.32
CA CYS A 455 31.68 2.19 13.18
C CYS A 455 31.77 3.72 13.33
N ALA A 456 32.92 4.21 13.80
CA ALA A 456 33.21 5.64 13.99
C ALA A 456 33.12 6.49 12.71
N THR A 457 33.04 5.87 11.52
CA THR A 457 33.00 6.54 10.21
C THR A 457 31.69 6.35 9.45
N CYS A 458 30.66 5.74 10.07
CA CYS A 458 29.44 5.39 9.38
C CYS A 458 28.34 6.47 9.50
N PRO A 459 27.67 6.85 8.39
CA PRO A 459 26.55 7.78 8.42
C PRO A 459 25.35 7.21 9.20
N ASP A 460 25.14 7.78 10.39
CA ASP A 460 23.93 7.85 11.21
C ASP A 460 23.04 6.60 11.33
N ALA A 461 23.41 5.68 12.25
CA ALA A 461 22.46 4.76 12.87
C ALA A 461 21.33 5.48 13.66
N GLY A 462 21.33 6.81 13.71
CA GLY A 462 20.33 7.66 14.31
C GLY A 462 19.03 7.77 13.51
N LEU A 463 18.98 7.51 12.19
CA LEU A 463 17.70 7.54 11.47
C LEU A 463 16.70 6.55 12.06
N VAL A 464 17.08 5.27 12.12
CA VAL A 464 16.21 4.21 12.65
C VAL A 464 15.82 4.51 14.09
N ASN A 465 16.76 5.01 14.90
CA ASN A 465 16.44 5.39 16.27
C ASN A 465 15.48 6.57 16.29
N ARG A 466 15.62 7.59 15.43
CA ARG A 466 14.71 8.76 15.40
C ARG A 466 13.31 8.40 14.92
N GLU A 467 13.17 7.63 13.84
CA GLU A 467 11.86 7.14 13.38
C GLU A 467 11.22 6.23 14.44
N LEU A 468 11.95 5.26 14.99
CA LEU A 468 11.44 4.41 16.07
C LEU A 468 11.11 5.20 17.34
N ASN A 469 11.91 6.21 17.69
CA ASN A 469 11.67 7.07 18.85
C ASN A 469 10.38 7.87 18.67
N ILE A 470 10.10 8.41 17.49
CA ILE A 470 8.81 9.08 17.20
C ILE A 470 7.66 8.12 17.51
N LEU A 471 7.75 6.89 16.98
CA LEU A 471 6.67 5.92 17.06
C LEU A 471 6.46 5.38 18.47
N GLN A 472 7.55 5.04 19.18
CA GLN A 472 7.49 4.54 20.55
C GLN A 472 7.21 5.66 21.55
N GLY A 473 7.80 6.84 21.34
CA GLY A 473 7.64 7.99 22.20
C GLY A 473 6.20 8.52 22.22
N ILE A 474 5.47 8.47 21.10
CA ILE A 474 4.03 8.77 21.11
C ILE A 474 3.28 7.76 21.96
N LYS A 475 3.53 6.46 21.75
CA LYS A 475 2.85 5.38 22.50
C LYS A 475 3.10 5.46 24.01
N ASN A 476 4.30 5.90 24.40
CA ASN A 476 4.71 6.08 25.79
C ASN A 476 4.39 7.48 26.35
N SER A 477 3.76 8.37 25.56
CA SER A 477 3.52 9.78 25.93
C SER A 477 4.79 10.60 26.24
N GLU A 478 5.93 10.19 25.67
CA GLU A 478 7.24 10.87 25.77
C GLU A 478 7.44 11.94 24.68
N ILE A 479 6.70 11.84 23.57
CA ILE A 479 6.75 12.80 22.45
C ILE A 479 5.37 13.44 22.29
N ASN A 480 5.35 14.77 22.39
CA ASN A 480 4.16 15.59 22.19
C ASN A 480 4.16 16.29 20.82
N ASP A 481 3.06 16.98 20.50
CA ASP A 481 2.86 17.67 19.23
C ASP A 481 3.96 18.71 18.93
N ASP A 482 4.41 19.48 19.93
CA ASP A 482 5.49 20.46 19.76
C ASP A 482 6.80 19.79 19.32
N LYS A 483 7.12 18.64 19.93
CA LYS A 483 8.32 17.89 19.59
C LYS A 483 8.23 17.30 18.18
N LEU A 484 7.04 16.83 17.77
CA LEU A 484 6.80 16.40 16.39
C LEU A 484 6.99 17.55 15.41
N LEU A 485 6.45 18.74 15.71
CA LEU A 485 6.64 19.91 14.86
C LEU A 485 8.12 20.34 14.77
N GLN A 486 8.88 20.20 15.86
CA GLN A 486 10.33 20.40 15.83
C GLN A 486 11.03 19.42 14.90
N TYR A 487 10.65 18.14 14.89
CA TYR A 487 11.17 17.18 13.92
C TYR A 487 10.83 17.59 12.49
N VAL A 488 9.57 17.95 12.22
CA VAL A 488 9.14 18.43 10.90
C VAL A 488 9.97 19.63 10.43
N LYS A 489 10.28 20.59 11.30
CA LYS A 489 10.98 21.82 10.91
C LYS A 489 12.50 21.65 10.80
N ASN A 490 13.11 20.74 11.58
CA ASN A 490 14.56 20.78 11.82
C ASN A 490 15.30 19.44 11.59
N ASP A 491 14.62 18.30 11.43
CA ASP A 491 15.35 17.04 11.24
C ASP A 491 16.06 17.00 9.89
N ILE A 492 17.26 16.44 9.87
CA ILE A 492 18.06 16.33 8.65
C ILE A 492 17.45 15.34 7.65
N SER A 493 16.81 14.28 8.12
CA SER A 493 16.26 13.26 7.23
C SER A 493 14.84 13.62 6.78
N PRO A 494 14.56 13.60 5.46
CA PRO A 494 13.21 13.85 4.96
C PRO A 494 12.18 12.82 5.46
N LEU A 495 12.63 11.59 5.73
CA LEU A 495 11.80 10.50 6.24
C LEU A 495 11.28 10.82 7.65
N VAL A 496 12.14 11.34 8.53
CA VAL A 496 11.76 11.73 9.90
C VAL A 496 10.80 12.92 9.87
N ARG A 497 11.05 13.91 9.02
CA ARG A 497 10.15 15.06 8.84
C ARG A 497 8.76 14.60 8.40
N LEU A 498 8.69 13.72 7.41
CA LEU A 498 7.41 13.19 6.93
C LEU A 498 6.72 12.31 7.96
N GLN A 499 7.45 11.44 8.64
CA GLN A 499 6.90 10.58 9.69
C GLN A 499 6.26 11.43 10.80
N ALA A 500 6.97 12.46 11.27
CA ALA A 500 6.44 13.38 12.29
C ALA A 500 5.19 14.12 11.80
N GLY A 501 5.18 14.58 10.54
CA GLY A 501 3.99 15.18 9.91
C GLY A 501 2.80 14.21 9.85
N CYS A 502 3.04 12.95 9.49
CA CYS A 502 2.01 11.90 9.50
C CYS A 502 1.46 11.66 10.91
N GLN A 503 2.30 11.72 11.94
CA GLN A 503 1.85 11.57 13.33
C GLN A 503 0.99 12.75 13.78
N LEU A 504 1.35 13.99 13.43
CA LEU A 504 0.49 15.16 13.68
C LEU A 504 -0.88 15.02 12.99
N ALA A 505 -0.92 14.47 11.77
CA ALA A 505 -2.16 14.18 11.05
C ALA A 505 -3.02 13.13 11.78
N ASN A 506 -2.38 12.03 12.22
CA ASN A 506 -3.03 10.93 12.95
C ASN A 506 -3.60 11.40 14.29
N LEU A 507 -2.83 12.21 15.04
CA LEU A 507 -3.22 12.75 16.35
C LEU A 507 -4.27 13.86 16.25
N ARG A 508 -4.65 14.29 15.04
CA ARG A 508 -5.57 15.42 14.81
C ARG A 508 -5.07 16.70 15.50
N SER A 509 -3.76 16.91 15.45
CA SER A 509 -3.09 18.01 16.12
C SER A 509 -3.51 19.37 15.55
N ALA A 510 -3.64 20.38 16.42
CA ALA A 510 -3.82 21.76 15.99
C ALA A 510 -2.58 22.31 15.25
N LEU A 511 -1.40 21.71 15.46
CA LEU A 511 -0.14 22.08 14.82
C LEU A 511 0.03 21.47 13.42
N PHE A 512 -0.94 20.68 12.94
CA PHE A 512 -0.82 20.00 11.66
C PHE A 512 -0.69 20.98 10.48
N ASN A 513 -1.43 22.11 10.49
CA ASN A 513 -1.32 23.11 9.43
C ASN A 513 0.06 23.79 9.41
N GLU A 514 0.72 23.95 10.56
CA GLU A 514 2.11 24.43 10.60
C GLU A 514 3.09 23.41 10.02
N ALA A 515 2.85 22.11 10.25
CA ALA A 515 3.62 21.06 9.62
C ALA A 515 3.45 21.05 8.09
N ILE A 516 2.22 21.22 7.59
CA ILE A 516 1.96 21.38 6.15
C ILE A 516 2.75 22.57 5.59
N ALA A 517 2.69 23.73 6.25
CA ALA A 517 3.40 24.93 5.80
C ALA A 517 4.92 24.71 5.70
N ALA A 518 5.51 24.02 6.68
CA ALA A 518 6.93 23.68 6.66
C ALA A 518 7.27 22.71 5.51
N LEU A 519 6.47 21.67 5.32
CA LEU A 519 6.74 20.63 4.32
C LEU A 519 6.48 21.08 2.87
N LEU A 520 5.65 22.09 2.63
CA LEU A 520 5.46 22.67 1.28
C LEU A 520 6.75 23.24 0.68
N GLY A 521 7.70 23.66 1.53
CA GLY A 521 9.03 24.14 1.14
C GLY A 521 10.16 23.14 1.40
N ASP A 522 9.85 21.88 1.69
CA ASP A 522 10.84 20.85 2.04
C ASP A 522 11.84 20.61 0.89
N PRO A 523 13.13 20.34 1.15
CA PRO A 523 14.07 19.95 0.10
C PRO A 523 13.68 18.68 -0.68
N ASP A 524 12.99 17.73 -0.04
CA ASP A 524 12.57 16.46 -0.63
C ASP A 524 11.25 16.58 -1.42
N GLU A 525 11.26 16.08 -2.65
CA GLU A 525 10.13 16.11 -3.58
C GLU A 525 8.88 15.41 -3.05
N PHE A 526 9.06 14.26 -2.38
CA PHE A 526 7.96 13.48 -1.86
C PHE A 526 7.26 14.24 -0.74
N ASN A 527 8.03 14.85 0.17
CA ASN A 527 7.50 15.68 1.25
C ASN A 527 6.67 16.86 0.74
N ARG A 528 7.20 17.64 -0.23
CA ARG A 528 6.44 18.76 -0.85
C ARG A 528 5.17 18.29 -1.53
N ARG A 529 5.22 17.14 -2.20
CA ARG A 529 4.05 16.56 -2.88
C ARG A 529 2.98 16.13 -1.90
N ILE A 530 3.34 15.44 -0.83
CA ILE A 530 2.39 15.02 0.21
C ILE A 530 1.80 16.23 0.93
N ALA A 531 2.63 17.22 1.27
CA ALA A 531 2.16 18.47 1.86
C ALA A 531 1.18 19.22 0.95
N SER A 532 1.40 19.20 -0.37
CA SER A 532 0.45 19.78 -1.33
C SER A 532 -0.91 19.08 -1.28
N HIS A 533 -0.93 17.74 -1.22
CA HIS A 533 -2.19 16.99 -1.05
C HIS A 533 -2.88 17.27 0.29
N TRP A 534 -2.12 17.36 1.39
CA TRP A 534 -2.66 17.72 2.70
C TRP A 534 -3.23 19.15 2.70
N ALA A 535 -2.53 20.11 2.12
CA ALA A 535 -2.97 21.50 2.01
C ALA A 535 -4.33 21.58 1.30
N GLY A 536 -4.48 20.91 0.14
CA GLY A 536 -5.75 20.89 -0.59
C GLY A 536 -6.91 20.28 0.21
N ARG A 537 -6.65 19.15 0.90
CA ARG A 537 -7.66 18.44 1.69
C ARG A 537 -7.97 19.08 3.04
N SER A 538 -7.14 20.01 3.52
CA SER A 538 -7.37 20.74 4.77
C SER A 538 -8.54 21.72 4.70
N GLY A 539 -8.87 22.22 3.51
CA GLY A 539 -9.82 23.33 3.32
C GLY A 539 -9.33 24.67 3.85
N ASP A 540 -8.04 24.81 4.15
CA ASP A 540 -7.44 26.03 4.65
C ASP A 540 -6.92 26.89 3.49
N SER A 541 -7.58 28.02 3.24
CA SER A 541 -7.21 28.94 2.16
C SER A 541 -5.89 29.65 2.38
N THR A 542 -5.29 29.58 3.57
CA THR A 542 -3.95 30.16 3.82
C THR A 542 -2.86 29.53 2.94
N PHE A 543 -3.06 28.30 2.47
CA PHE A 543 -2.10 27.60 1.59
C PHE A 543 -2.17 28.02 0.11
N VAL A 544 -3.22 28.72 -0.32
CA VAL A 544 -3.47 29.05 -1.74
C VAL A 544 -2.26 29.76 -2.37
N ALA A 545 -1.68 30.75 -1.68
CA ALA A 545 -0.53 31.48 -2.19
C ALA A 545 0.72 30.60 -2.34
N SER A 546 0.97 29.71 -1.37
CA SER A 546 2.12 28.78 -1.41
C SER A 546 1.97 27.75 -2.53
N LEU A 547 0.78 27.18 -2.71
CA LEU A 547 0.50 26.23 -3.79
C LEU A 547 0.61 26.89 -5.17
N ALA A 548 0.14 28.13 -5.32
CA ALA A 548 0.32 28.90 -6.56
C ALA A 548 1.81 29.11 -6.88
N LYS A 549 2.65 29.40 -5.88
CA LYS A 549 4.11 29.47 -6.06
C LYS A 549 4.69 28.13 -6.51
N SER A 550 4.30 27.01 -5.89
CA SER A 550 4.77 25.68 -6.29
C SER A 550 4.48 25.39 -7.77
N ILE A 551 3.36 25.83 -8.32
CA ILE A 551 3.03 25.63 -9.74
C ILE A 551 4.03 26.30 -10.68
N PHE A 552 4.59 27.45 -10.31
CA PHE A 552 5.53 28.18 -11.15
C PHE A 552 6.99 27.79 -10.91
N PHE A 553 7.36 27.52 -9.66
CA PHE A 553 8.75 27.43 -9.23
C PHE A 553 9.22 26.01 -8.85
N ASP A 554 8.32 25.06 -8.59
CA ASP A 554 8.78 23.71 -8.21
C ASP A 554 9.44 22.98 -9.41
N PRO A 555 10.62 22.38 -9.23
CA PRO A 555 11.29 21.64 -10.29
C PRO A 555 10.58 20.33 -10.66
N SER A 556 9.83 19.73 -9.73
CA SER A 556 9.09 18.49 -9.97
C SER A 556 7.72 18.78 -10.57
N LYS A 557 7.48 18.28 -11.80
CA LYS A 557 6.16 18.30 -12.43
C LYS A 557 5.09 17.59 -11.57
N ARG A 558 5.47 16.63 -10.74
CA ARG A 558 4.53 15.92 -9.86
C ARG A 558 4.09 16.78 -8.69
N VAL A 559 4.99 17.57 -8.10
CA VAL A 559 4.63 18.58 -7.08
C VAL A 559 3.77 19.67 -7.71
N VAL A 560 4.11 20.16 -8.91
CA VAL A 560 3.28 21.11 -9.67
C VAL A 560 1.87 20.55 -9.89
N TYR A 561 1.74 19.27 -10.26
CA TYR A 561 0.47 18.61 -10.45
C TYR A 561 -0.32 18.47 -9.13
N ALA A 562 0.33 18.04 -8.05
CA ALA A 562 -0.29 17.95 -6.73
C ALA A 562 -0.75 19.33 -6.21
N ALA A 563 0.04 20.38 -6.43
CA ALA A 563 -0.32 21.75 -6.06
C ALA A 563 -1.50 22.29 -6.89
N LYS A 564 -1.54 21.97 -8.19
CA LYS A 564 -2.67 22.29 -9.06
C LYS A 564 -3.96 21.62 -8.56
N ASP A 565 -3.91 20.31 -8.31
CA ASP A 565 -5.08 19.57 -7.82
C ASP A 565 -5.51 20.06 -6.42
N ALA A 566 -4.56 20.42 -5.56
CA ALA A 566 -4.86 21.02 -4.26
C ALA A 566 -5.56 22.39 -4.38
N LEU A 567 -5.14 23.24 -5.31
CA LEU A 567 -5.81 24.52 -5.58
C LEU A 567 -7.23 24.32 -6.13
N ASP A 568 -7.44 23.33 -7.00
CA ASP A 568 -8.77 22.97 -7.49
C ASP A 568 -9.71 22.66 -6.30
N LEU A 569 -9.23 21.93 -5.27
CA LEU A 569 -10.00 21.62 -4.06
C LEU A 569 -10.31 22.85 -3.19
N LEU A 570 -9.38 23.79 -3.05
CA LEU A 570 -9.53 24.97 -2.18
C LEU A 570 -10.41 26.08 -2.78
N GLY A 571 -10.61 26.07 -4.09
CA GLY A 571 -11.52 26.97 -4.80
C GLY A 571 -10.93 27.58 -6.06
N HIS A 572 -11.61 27.37 -7.19
CA HIS A 572 -11.16 27.78 -8.51
C HIS A 572 -10.95 29.30 -8.67
N GLU A 573 -11.81 30.15 -8.11
CA GLU A 573 -11.64 31.61 -8.17
C GLU A 573 -10.37 32.07 -7.42
N LYS A 574 -10.20 31.57 -6.19
CA LYS A 574 -9.00 31.84 -5.37
C LYS A 574 -7.74 31.37 -6.07
N ALA A 575 -7.79 30.20 -6.70
CA ALA A 575 -6.68 29.64 -7.48
C ALA A 575 -6.29 30.55 -8.65
N MET A 576 -7.26 31.00 -9.46
CA MET A 576 -7.01 31.91 -10.59
C MET A 576 -6.39 33.23 -10.13
N ALA A 577 -6.97 33.86 -9.09
CA ALA A 577 -6.45 35.11 -8.53
C ALA A 577 -5.01 34.97 -8.01
N ALA A 578 -4.72 33.87 -7.31
CA ALA A 578 -3.37 33.62 -6.77
C ALA A 578 -2.35 33.34 -7.88
N LEU A 579 -2.73 32.64 -8.94
CA LEU A 579 -1.85 32.41 -10.09
C LEU A 579 -1.52 33.71 -10.82
N GLN A 580 -2.52 34.57 -11.01
CA GLN A 580 -2.32 35.90 -11.58
C GLN A 580 -1.34 36.72 -10.72
N ALA A 581 -1.55 36.76 -9.41
CA ALA A 581 -0.67 37.48 -8.48
C ALA A 581 0.78 36.96 -8.51
N VAL A 582 1.00 35.64 -8.57
CA VAL A 582 2.35 35.09 -8.72
C VAL A 582 2.95 35.44 -10.08
N PHE A 583 2.16 35.36 -11.15
CA PHE A 583 2.60 35.69 -12.50
C PHE A 583 3.10 37.13 -12.63
N GLU A 584 2.42 38.09 -12.00
CA GLU A 584 2.80 39.50 -11.99
C GLU A 584 4.16 39.76 -11.31
N THR A 585 4.65 38.82 -10.50
CA THR A 585 5.98 38.89 -9.89
C THR A 585 7.08 38.25 -10.72
N LEU A 586 6.74 37.56 -11.82
CA LEU A 586 7.73 36.87 -12.65
C LEU A 586 8.53 37.85 -13.51
N PRO A 587 9.85 37.64 -13.66
CA PRO A 587 10.64 38.36 -14.66
C PRO A 587 10.08 38.17 -16.08
N PRO A 588 10.16 39.18 -16.97
CA PRO A 588 9.68 39.06 -18.35
C PRO A 588 10.29 37.89 -19.14
N SER A 589 11.50 37.44 -18.78
CA SER A 589 12.19 36.30 -19.41
C SER A 589 11.58 34.94 -19.06
N THR A 590 10.83 34.83 -17.97
CA THR A 590 10.20 33.59 -17.51
C THR A 590 8.66 33.67 -17.48
N ALA A 591 8.10 34.88 -17.58
CA ALA A 591 6.67 35.12 -17.73
C ALA A 591 6.16 34.51 -19.04
N ASN A 592 5.39 33.42 -18.93
CA ASN A 592 4.77 32.73 -20.06
C ASN A 592 3.24 32.78 -19.95
N GLU A 593 2.62 33.74 -20.66
CA GLU A 593 1.16 33.93 -20.63
C GLU A 593 0.39 32.69 -21.10
N ALA A 594 0.90 31.96 -22.09
CA ALA A 594 0.24 30.74 -22.58
C ALA A 594 0.20 29.65 -21.48
N ARG A 595 1.25 29.54 -20.67
CA ARG A 595 1.29 28.65 -19.50
C ARG A 595 0.27 29.09 -18.44
N LEU A 596 0.22 30.37 -18.09
CA LEU A 596 -0.76 30.92 -17.16
C LEU A 596 -2.19 30.64 -17.63
N ASN A 597 -2.50 31.00 -18.88
CA ASN A 597 -3.82 30.84 -19.49
C ASN A 597 -4.27 29.38 -19.54
N ARG A 598 -3.34 28.42 -19.70
CA ARG A 598 -3.64 26.98 -19.60
C ARG A 598 -4.16 26.60 -18.22
N TYR A 599 -3.51 27.10 -17.15
CA TYR A 599 -3.93 26.83 -15.79
C TYR A 599 -5.25 27.54 -15.47
N ILE A 600 -5.36 28.85 -15.75
CA ILE A 600 -6.61 29.62 -15.57
C ILE A 600 -7.77 28.91 -16.27
N GLY A 601 -7.60 28.54 -17.54
CA GLY A 601 -8.62 27.82 -18.30
C GLY A 601 -8.99 26.46 -17.69
N SER A 602 -8.07 25.80 -16.99
CA SER A 602 -8.38 24.57 -16.23
C SER A 602 -9.31 24.85 -15.06
N TYR A 603 -9.01 25.85 -14.23
CA TYR A 603 -9.85 26.21 -13.08
C TYR A 603 -11.21 26.78 -13.51
N GLN A 604 -11.28 27.51 -14.63
CA GLN A 604 -12.55 27.94 -15.23
C GLN A 604 -13.43 26.75 -15.60
N ARG A 605 -12.86 25.69 -16.19
CA ARG A 605 -13.61 24.45 -16.49
C ARG A 605 -14.10 23.77 -15.21
N THR A 606 -13.29 23.73 -14.15
CA THR A 606 -13.71 23.22 -12.83
C THR A 606 -14.90 24.02 -12.29
N GLY A 607 -14.84 25.36 -12.32
CA GLY A 607 -15.94 26.23 -11.89
C GLY A 607 -17.22 26.03 -12.71
N GLN A 608 -17.10 26.02 -14.03
CA GLN A 608 -18.24 25.76 -14.92
C GLN A 608 -18.87 24.38 -14.71
N TRP A 609 -18.05 23.36 -14.45
CA TRP A 609 -18.53 22.02 -14.13
C TRP A 609 -19.29 22.00 -12.80
N LEU A 610 -18.76 22.67 -11.76
CA LEU A 610 -19.45 22.81 -10.48
C LEU A 610 -20.81 23.48 -10.64
N GLU A 611 -20.87 24.58 -11.38
CA GLU A 611 -22.08 25.35 -11.64
C GLU A 611 -23.13 24.60 -12.48
N LYS A 612 -22.69 23.93 -13.56
CA LYS A 612 -23.60 23.36 -14.56
C LYS A 612 -23.96 21.91 -14.33
N GLU A 613 -23.12 21.15 -13.65
CA GLU A 613 -23.35 19.73 -13.40
C GLU A 613 -23.53 19.43 -11.91
N PHE A 614 -22.60 19.90 -11.07
CA PHE A 614 -22.53 19.44 -9.69
C PHE A 614 -23.62 20.04 -8.79
N TYR A 615 -23.74 21.38 -8.71
CA TYR A 615 -24.77 21.99 -7.88
C TYR A 615 -26.19 21.58 -8.32
N PRO A 616 -26.53 21.54 -9.62
CA PRO A 616 -27.83 21.01 -10.06
C PRO A 616 -28.08 19.58 -9.58
N ALA A 617 -27.06 18.72 -9.50
CA ALA A 617 -27.22 17.37 -8.97
C ALA A 617 -27.58 17.33 -7.47
N LEU A 618 -27.27 18.36 -6.70
CA LEU A 618 -27.63 18.45 -5.28
C LEU A 618 -28.92 19.25 -5.03
N THR A 619 -29.34 20.10 -5.95
CA THR A 619 -30.48 21.01 -5.72
C THR A 619 -31.69 20.75 -6.61
N SER A 620 -31.52 20.16 -7.79
CA SER A 620 -32.61 19.92 -8.75
C SER A 620 -33.26 18.57 -8.57
N ASP A 621 -34.59 18.53 -8.66
CA ASP A 621 -35.38 17.30 -8.63
C ASP A 621 -35.60 16.70 -10.03
N THR A 622 -35.07 17.33 -11.08
CA THR A 622 -35.30 16.92 -12.48
C THR A 622 -34.26 15.93 -13.02
N LEU A 623 -33.14 15.76 -12.33
CA LEU A 623 -32.04 14.90 -12.78
C LEU A 623 -32.31 13.43 -12.42
N SER A 624 -31.84 12.52 -13.25
CA SER A 624 -31.98 11.09 -12.97
C SER A 624 -31.13 10.66 -11.79
N HIS A 625 -31.58 9.61 -11.11
CA HIS A 625 -30.83 8.97 -10.02
C HIS A 625 -29.37 8.69 -10.37
N LYS A 626 -29.13 8.14 -11.57
CA LYS A 626 -27.78 7.81 -12.07
C LYS A 626 -26.90 9.04 -12.24
N GLU A 627 -27.45 10.16 -12.72
CA GLU A 627 -26.71 11.41 -12.88
C GLU A 627 -26.28 11.95 -11.52
N VAL A 628 -27.23 12.02 -10.57
CA VAL A 628 -26.94 12.48 -9.20
C VAL A 628 -25.91 11.58 -8.51
N MET A 629 -26.12 10.26 -8.57
CA MET A 629 -25.19 9.26 -8.01
C MET A 629 -23.78 9.40 -8.59
N THR A 630 -23.66 9.66 -9.90
CA THR A 630 -22.37 9.85 -10.56
C THR A 630 -21.63 11.07 -10.03
N GLN A 631 -22.34 12.19 -9.82
CA GLN A 631 -21.72 13.41 -9.28
C GLN A 631 -21.30 13.21 -7.82
N ILE A 632 -22.17 12.64 -6.97
CA ILE A 632 -21.83 12.35 -5.57
C ILE A 632 -20.58 11.45 -5.47
N ARG A 633 -20.53 10.36 -6.24
CA ARG A 633 -19.39 9.42 -6.21
C ARG A 633 -18.06 10.05 -6.67
N ARG A 634 -18.06 11.15 -7.43
CA ARG A 634 -16.82 11.86 -7.80
C ARG A 634 -16.14 12.52 -6.60
N LEU A 635 -16.89 12.88 -5.56
CA LEU A 635 -16.36 13.54 -4.36
C LEU A 635 -15.39 12.67 -3.55
N ARG A 636 -15.42 11.35 -3.75
CA ARG A 636 -14.44 10.42 -3.16
C ARG A 636 -13.00 10.81 -3.51
N ASN A 637 -12.80 11.27 -4.74
CA ASN A 637 -11.49 11.70 -5.24
C ASN A 637 -11.32 13.22 -5.16
N TYR A 638 -12.42 13.97 -5.22
CA TYR A 638 -12.41 15.42 -5.31
C TYR A 638 -13.32 16.07 -4.25
N PRO A 639 -12.92 16.07 -2.96
CA PRO A 639 -13.67 16.71 -1.88
C PRO A 639 -13.48 18.24 -1.94
N PHE A 640 -14.14 18.90 -2.91
CA PHE A 640 -14.04 20.35 -3.10
C PHE A 640 -14.59 21.10 -1.89
N GLU A 641 -13.90 22.14 -1.42
CA GLU A 641 -14.36 22.93 -0.28
C GLU A 641 -15.71 23.60 -0.55
N ALA A 642 -15.92 24.08 -1.79
CA ALA A 642 -17.15 24.75 -2.20
C ALA A 642 -18.40 23.86 -2.14
N VAL A 643 -18.26 22.53 -2.14
CA VAL A 643 -19.39 21.60 -2.18
C VAL A 643 -19.75 21.01 -0.80
N ARG A 644 -18.93 21.26 0.22
CA ARG A 644 -19.08 20.67 1.55
C ARG A 644 -20.46 20.97 2.16
N GLU A 645 -20.84 22.25 2.20
CA GLU A 645 -22.11 22.69 2.79
C GLU A 645 -23.32 22.23 1.97
N PRO A 646 -23.36 22.37 0.63
CA PRO A 646 -24.42 21.78 -0.19
C PRO A 646 -24.59 20.27 0.01
N LEU A 647 -23.49 19.52 0.13
CA LEU A 647 -23.54 18.06 0.36
C LEU A 647 -24.09 17.73 1.74
N GLN A 648 -23.69 18.50 2.78
CA GLN A 648 -24.21 18.35 4.13
C GLN A 648 -25.72 18.62 4.18
N ALA A 649 -26.20 19.66 3.49
CA ALA A 649 -27.62 19.96 3.36
C ALA A 649 -28.38 18.82 2.64
N PHE A 650 -27.80 18.27 1.57
CA PHE A 650 -28.37 17.12 0.85
C PHE A 650 -28.54 15.89 1.75
N CYS A 651 -27.57 15.62 2.64
CA CYS A 651 -27.66 14.51 3.59
C CYS A 651 -28.79 14.69 4.60
N ALA A 652 -29.06 15.93 5.02
CA ALA A 652 -30.09 16.26 6.02
C ALA A 652 -31.52 16.27 5.44
N ASP A 653 -31.67 16.35 4.12
CA ASP A 653 -32.98 16.38 3.46
C ASP A 653 -33.62 14.99 3.38
N THR A 654 -34.53 14.70 4.30
CA THR A 654 -35.24 13.42 4.40
C THR A 654 -36.20 13.15 3.24
N SER A 655 -36.43 14.13 2.35
CA SER A 655 -37.26 13.93 1.15
C SER A 655 -36.48 13.27 -0.01
N ARG A 656 -35.14 13.20 0.08
CA ARG A 656 -34.27 12.64 -0.95
C ARG A 656 -34.28 11.11 -0.92
N ASP A 657 -34.00 10.52 -2.09
CA ASP A 657 -33.83 9.07 -2.24
C ASP A 657 -32.80 8.50 -1.26
N GLU A 658 -33.16 7.40 -0.60
CA GLU A 658 -32.36 6.77 0.45
C GLU A 658 -30.95 6.42 -0.05
N SER A 659 -30.84 5.81 -1.23
CA SER A 659 -29.54 5.37 -1.76
C SER A 659 -28.64 6.54 -2.16
N LEU A 660 -29.21 7.67 -2.59
CA LEU A 660 -28.46 8.90 -2.86
C LEU A 660 -27.96 9.53 -1.56
N ARG A 661 -28.77 9.55 -0.50
CA ARG A 661 -28.36 10.05 0.81
C ARG A 661 -27.27 9.17 1.43
N VAL A 662 -27.36 7.85 1.30
CA VAL A 662 -26.28 6.91 1.69
C VAL A 662 -24.98 7.27 0.97
N ALA A 663 -25.02 7.43 -0.37
CA ALA A 663 -23.84 7.80 -1.14
C ALA A 663 -23.28 9.18 -0.73
N ALA A 664 -24.13 10.14 -0.39
CA ALA A 664 -23.73 11.47 0.05
C ALA A 664 -23.06 11.45 1.43
N LEU A 665 -23.60 10.65 2.37
CA LEU A 665 -22.98 10.42 3.68
C LEU A 665 -21.61 9.76 3.55
N GLU A 666 -21.48 8.77 2.67
CA GLU A 666 -20.19 8.13 2.38
C GLU A 666 -19.20 9.14 1.79
N ALA A 667 -19.66 10.02 0.89
CA ALA A 667 -18.85 11.07 0.30
C ALA A 667 -18.35 12.10 1.34
N LEU A 668 -19.17 12.47 2.33
CA LEU A 668 -18.77 13.36 3.43
C LEU A 668 -17.58 12.81 4.23
N ALA A 669 -17.45 11.49 4.34
CA ALA A 669 -16.35 10.87 5.08
C ALA A 669 -14.96 11.10 4.48
N TRP A 670 -14.87 11.56 3.23
CA TRP A 670 -13.60 11.91 2.57
C TRP A 670 -13.05 13.28 2.99
N PHE A 671 -13.82 14.06 3.75
CA PHE A 671 -13.36 15.31 4.37
C PHE A 671 -12.60 15.08 5.69
N HIS A 672 -11.99 13.91 5.88
CA HIS A 672 -11.36 13.54 7.15
C HIS A 672 -10.10 14.34 7.48
N LEU A 673 -9.44 15.01 6.52
CA LEU A 673 -8.33 15.96 6.80
C LEU A 673 -8.81 17.42 6.89
N HIS A 674 -10.09 17.67 6.66
CA HIS A 674 -10.66 19.00 6.66
C HIS A 674 -10.68 19.60 8.08
N LYS A 675 -10.48 20.91 8.20
CA LYS A 675 -10.59 21.64 9.48
C LYS A 675 -11.91 21.41 10.22
N ASP A 676 -13.00 21.17 9.48
CA ASP A 676 -14.33 20.91 10.03
C ASP A 676 -14.64 19.41 10.23
N ALA A 677 -13.67 18.51 10.09
CA ALA A 677 -13.90 17.06 10.18
C ALA A 677 -14.61 16.65 11.49
N ARG A 678 -14.29 17.31 12.62
CA ARG A 678 -14.97 17.07 13.91
C ARG A 678 -16.43 17.50 13.90
N HIS A 679 -16.74 18.61 13.24
CA HIS A 679 -18.12 19.08 13.08
C HIS A 679 -18.93 18.13 12.19
N LEU A 680 -18.35 17.73 11.05
CA LEU A 680 -18.96 16.76 10.14
C LEU A 680 -19.17 15.40 10.82
N ALA A 681 -18.23 14.96 11.64
CA ALA A 681 -18.37 13.74 12.42
C ALA A 681 -19.58 13.81 13.36
N LYS A 682 -19.77 14.95 14.05
CA LYS A 682 -20.92 15.14 14.94
C LYS A 682 -22.24 15.22 14.16
N PHE A 683 -22.24 15.84 12.99
CA PHE A 683 -23.38 15.84 12.07
C PHE A 683 -23.79 14.42 11.68
N CYS A 684 -22.86 13.60 11.19
CA CYS A 684 -23.14 12.21 10.83
C CYS A 684 -23.57 11.37 12.05
N GLN A 685 -22.96 11.61 13.22
CA GLN A 685 -23.38 10.94 14.46
C GLN A 685 -24.84 11.23 14.80
N ASN A 686 -25.28 12.48 14.71
CA ASN A 686 -26.66 12.85 15.01
C ASN A 686 -27.67 12.18 14.05
N ILE A 687 -27.30 12.00 12.77
CA ILE A 687 -28.12 11.22 11.81
C ILE A 687 -28.17 9.75 12.21
N SER A 688 -27.03 9.16 12.61
CA SER A 688 -26.98 7.75 13.01
C SER A 688 -27.80 7.43 14.26
N GLU A 689 -27.95 8.41 15.16
CA GLU A 689 -28.70 8.30 16.43
C GLU A 689 -30.20 8.64 16.26
N ASN A 690 -30.64 9.07 15.08
CA ASN A 690 -32.03 9.41 14.82
C ASN A 690 -32.84 8.19 14.38
N ASP A 691 -33.66 7.62 15.29
CA ASP A 691 -34.50 6.45 15.02
C ASP A 691 -35.57 6.64 13.94
N ALA A 692 -35.85 7.89 13.52
CA ALA A 692 -36.74 8.16 12.40
C ALA A 692 -36.07 7.93 11.02
N GLU A 693 -34.74 7.84 10.96
CA GLU A 693 -34.00 7.60 9.72
C GLU A 693 -34.01 6.11 9.33
N PRO A 694 -34.03 5.79 8.02
CA PRO A 694 -33.88 4.43 7.54
C PRO A 694 -32.59 3.77 8.04
N GLU A 695 -32.61 2.45 8.21
CA GLU A 695 -31.47 1.70 8.73
C GLU A 695 -30.19 1.90 7.90
N ALA A 696 -30.28 1.85 6.56
CA ALA A 696 -29.14 2.05 5.68
C ALA A 696 -28.50 3.44 5.87
N ILE A 697 -29.32 4.47 6.11
CA ILE A 697 -28.88 5.84 6.39
C ILE A 697 -28.14 5.89 7.72
N ARG A 698 -28.73 5.34 8.78
CA ARG A 698 -28.12 5.33 10.12
C ARG A 698 -26.78 4.59 10.10
N PHE A 699 -26.70 3.46 9.42
CA PHE A 699 -25.49 2.65 9.32
C PHE A 699 -24.38 3.35 8.55
N GLU A 700 -24.67 3.95 7.39
CA GLU A 700 -23.65 4.72 6.67
C GLU A 700 -23.25 5.98 7.43
N ALA A 701 -24.19 6.67 8.09
CA ALA A 701 -23.89 7.82 8.93
C ALA A 701 -22.96 7.45 10.09
N GLU A 702 -23.15 6.30 10.74
CA GLU A 702 -22.23 5.83 11.78
C GLU A 702 -20.83 5.54 11.22
N LYS A 703 -20.73 4.88 10.06
CA LYS A 703 -19.44 4.65 9.38
C LYS A 703 -18.74 5.96 9.08
N SER A 704 -19.45 6.91 8.49
CA SER A 704 -18.91 8.22 8.13
C SER A 704 -18.46 9.02 9.35
N ALA A 705 -19.25 8.99 10.44
CA ALA A 705 -18.85 9.61 11.70
C ALA A 705 -17.54 9.02 12.22
N ARG A 706 -17.42 7.68 12.25
CA ARG A 706 -16.20 6.99 12.70
C ARG A 706 -15.00 7.34 11.82
N ARG A 707 -15.14 7.31 10.49
CA ARG A 707 -14.08 7.71 9.53
C ARG A 707 -13.59 9.14 9.77
N LEU A 708 -14.52 10.08 9.98
CA LEU A 708 -14.19 11.47 10.26
C LEU A 708 -13.52 11.66 11.62
N GLN A 709 -13.87 10.86 12.63
CA GLN A 709 -13.23 10.88 13.95
C GLN A 709 -11.80 10.32 13.89
N VAL A 710 -11.64 9.09 13.41
CA VAL A 710 -10.35 8.37 13.43
C VAL A 710 -9.35 8.91 12.40
N GLY A 711 -9.86 9.52 11.32
CA GLY A 711 -9.03 10.02 10.23
C GLY A 711 -8.74 8.99 9.15
N PRO A 712 -7.79 9.30 8.24
CA PRO A 712 -7.48 8.40 7.17
C PRO A 712 -6.79 7.14 7.68
N ASN A 713 -6.95 6.05 6.94
CA ASN A 713 -6.27 4.79 7.23
C ASN A 713 -4.73 4.97 7.20
N HIS A 714 -4.24 5.75 6.23
CA HIS A 714 -2.84 6.19 6.17
C HIS A 714 -2.75 7.66 5.71
N PRO A 715 -2.09 8.58 6.43
CA PRO A 715 -2.06 10.01 6.07
C PRO A 715 -1.45 10.33 4.71
N VAL A 716 -0.50 9.56 4.19
CA VAL A 716 0.11 9.81 2.87
C VAL A 716 -0.80 9.42 1.71
N THR A 717 -1.67 8.42 1.93
CA THR A 717 -2.70 8.01 0.96
C THR A 717 -4.06 7.95 1.65
N PRO A 718 -4.62 9.13 1.97
CA PRO A 718 -5.91 9.25 2.63
C PRO A 718 -7.07 8.84 1.73
#